data_AF-A0A1H2IRP2-F1
#
_entry.id   AF-A0A1H2IRP2-F1
#
_cell.length_a   1.000
_cell.length_b   1.000
_cell.length_c   1.000
_cell.angle_alpha   90.00
_cell.angle_beta   90.00
_cell.angle_gamma   90.00
#
_symmetry.space_group_name_H-M   'P 1'
#
loop_
_entity.id
_entity.type
_entity.pdbx_description
1 polymer ?
#
loop_
_entity_poly.entity_id
_entity_poly.type
_entity_poly.pdbx_seq_one_letter_code
_entity_poly.pdbx_strand_id
1 'polypeptide(L)'
;MPISIADLDPNTPVVVGVGQASERLTDPGYEALGEADLAARAVTAAFDDAGASDLASSIDTIAAIRSFEISSPLSASPLGRPDNMPRAVGKRVGADPRRAVQAVTGGQTPQTMLTELAGVIAAGDSEAAVIFGAEVMSTVRDLQSKPDDERPSFAEEVGGQLEDRGYGLKGIITVAEMRHGLASVIPQYALLENARRHNTGLGREAYATAMGELFAPFTKVAAANPHSAAPTERDAAELVTPTDGNRVVADPFTRYIVARDQVNQSAAVVVMSVRAAQAAGIDPSKWVFLHGHAETVERTSLDRPDLGSAPAAPAAVKHALEVAEIGLDDVSVIDIYSCFPIAVFNILDGLGISPDDPRGLTATGGLPFFGGPGNNYSLHAIAEIVTRVRRSPGDFGLVIANGGVLSKHAAGVYSTTPAPWRADNSAKVQAQLDAVPTVPTIGDADGPAILETYTVIPSKSGKRTGAVIGRLIDDASPDGLGARFVANLDSDDDEFFDLLLTSDDPAGTEIVVRSFDKGNRVKLTEAAMNAKYPAVAPAFRDSYEHVEIRRDGHLLEVTINRPDARNALNPAANAELDSIFDAYFADDDLWVAILTGKGDKAFSSGNDLAATASPAALSVPKNGFAGLTARESLPKPVIAAVNGFALGGGCEIAMACHIIVADEEASFGLPEVKVGLAAAAGGLVRLPRLVPPALARDMILTGRRISAGEAAAAGLVSRIAPAGKVLETARGVAEEILAASPTSVRASIATMEQSDAITDTVEAVRASTSVLDSLIISGDTLEGIMAFVMKRTPEWKGR
;
A
#
# COMPACT_ATOMS: atom_id res chain seq x y z
N MET A 1 1.89 35.18 -35.31
CA MET A 1 1.88 34.50 -36.62
C MET A 1 2.00 33.01 -36.34
N PRO A 2 1.22 32.14 -37.00
CA PRO A 2 1.37 30.69 -36.81
C PRO A 2 2.82 30.28 -37.15
N ILE A 3 3.42 29.45 -36.31
CA ILE A 3 4.79 28.94 -36.49
C ILE A 3 4.74 27.95 -37.66
N SER A 4 5.62 28.12 -38.65
CA SER A 4 5.76 27.13 -39.72
C SER A 4 6.56 25.93 -39.22
N ILE A 5 6.32 24.76 -39.78
CA ILE A 5 7.15 23.57 -39.54
C ILE A 5 8.64 23.85 -39.80
N ALA A 6 8.95 24.70 -40.78
CA ALA A 6 10.31 25.09 -41.11
C ALA A 6 11.01 25.93 -40.01
N ASP A 7 10.23 26.54 -39.12
CA ASP A 7 10.72 27.41 -38.05
C ASP A 7 10.82 26.67 -36.70
N LEU A 8 10.38 25.39 -36.64
CA LEU A 8 10.49 24.57 -35.43
C LEU A 8 11.93 24.14 -35.18
N ASP A 9 12.29 23.98 -33.90
CA ASP A 9 13.51 23.27 -33.55
C ASP A 9 13.46 21.86 -34.18
N PRO A 10 14.49 21.42 -34.91
CA PRO A 10 14.50 20.10 -35.53
C PRO A 10 14.31 18.95 -34.53
N ASN A 11 14.62 19.16 -33.26
CA ASN A 11 14.42 18.21 -32.17
C ASN A 11 13.01 18.27 -31.55
N THR A 12 12.10 19.13 -32.05
CA THR A 12 10.72 19.20 -31.55
C THR A 12 10.05 17.82 -31.68
N PRO A 13 9.48 17.26 -30.59
CA PRO A 13 8.86 15.95 -30.62
C PRO A 13 7.48 16.01 -31.27
N VAL A 14 7.16 14.99 -32.05
CA VAL A 14 5.91 14.86 -32.79
C VAL A 14 5.45 13.40 -32.78
N VAL A 15 4.17 13.19 -32.48
CA VAL A 15 3.53 11.88 -32.67
C VAL A 15 3.25 11.70 -34.15
N VAL A 16 3.84 10.65 -34.72
CA VAL A 16 3.77 10.37 -36.16
C VAL A 16 2.92 9.15 -36.50
N GLY A 17 2.78 8.21 -35.56
CA GLY A 17 2.05 6.96 -35.78
C GLY A 17 1.35 6.49 -34.52
N VAL A 18 0.12 6.01 -34.66
CA VAL A 18 -0.64 5.38 -33.57
C VAL A 18 -1.27 4.08 -34.06
N GLY A 19 -1.29 3.08 -33.21
CA GLY A 19 -1.76 1.74 -33.58
C GLY A 19 -2.49 1.08 -32.44
N GLN A 20 -3.52 0.30 -32.78
CA GLN A 20 -4.32 -0.47 -31.83
C GLN A 20 -4.54 -1.88 -32.38
N ALA A 21 -4.54 -2.85 -31.47
CA ALA A 21 -4.85 -4.24 -31.76
C ALA A 21 -5.73 -4.81 -30.65
N SER A 22 -6.62 -5.72 -31.01
CA SER A 22 -7.55 -6.36 -30.08
C SER A 22 -8.04 -7.67 -30.65
N GLU A 23 -8.29 -8.65 -29.79
CA GLU A 23 -9.01 -9.87 -30.16
C GLU A 23 -10.02 -10.23 -29.06
N ARG A 24 -11.17 -10.78 -29.44
CA ARG A 24 -12.13 -11.36 -28.49
C ARG A 24 -12.15 -12.86 -28.67
N LEU A 25 -12.39 -13.60 -27.59
CA LEU A 25 -12.53 -15.07 -27.64
C LEU A 25 -13.61 -15.53 -28.65
N THR A 26 -14.59 -14.68 -28.91
CA THR A 26 -15.71 -14.93 -29.83
C THR A 26 -15.45 -14.45 -31.26
N ASP A 27 -14.32 -13.79 -31.53
CA ASP A 27 -14.01 -13.31 -32.88
C ASP A 27 -13.72 -14.50 -33.80
N PRO A 28 -14.24 -14.54 -35.05
CA PRO A 28 -14.00 -15.64 -35.99
C PRO A 28 -12.53 -15.91 -36.32
N GLY A 29 -11.64 -14.94 -36.07
CA GLY A 29 -10.20 -15.02 -36.28
C GLY A 29 -9.39 -14.88 -34.99
N TYR A 30 -9.92 -15.29 -33.84
CA TYR A 30 -9.18 -15.33 -32.59
C TYR A 30 -7.96 -16.25 -32.67
N GLU A 31 -6.77 -15.74 -32.32
CA GLU A 31 -5.50 -16.45 -32.49
C GLU A 31 -4.83 -16.86 -31.17
N ALA A 32 -5.43 -16.48 -30.03
CA ALA A 32 -4.90 -16.77 -28.68
C ALA A 32 -3.47 -16.24 -28.50
N LEU A 33 -3.26 -14.97 -28.85
CA LEU A 33 -1.94 -14.35 -28.84
C LEU A 33 -1.44 -14.11 -27.42
N GLY A 34 -0.12 -14.28 -27.22
CA GLY A 34 0.57 -13.78 -26.04
C GLY A 34 0.74 -12.25 -26.09
N GLU A 35 1.14 -11.67 -24.95
CA GLU A 35 1.33 -10.21 -24.81
C GLU A 35 2.26 -9.63 -25.88
N ALA A 36 3.41 -10.28 -26.14
CA ALA A 36 4.41 -9.79 -27.09
C ALA A 36 3.90 -9.80 -28.54
N ASP A 37 3.09 -10.78 -28.93
CA ASP A 37 2.55 -10.89 -30.28
C ASP A 37 1.43 -9.86 -30.50
N LEU A 38 0.54 -9.68 -29.52
CA LEU A 38 -0.50 -8.66 -29.60
C LEU A 38 0.09 -7.25 -29.58
N ALA A 39 1.13 -7.01 -28.77
CA ALA A 39 1.90 -5.77 -28.77
C ALA A 39 2.56 -5.49 -30.12
N ALA A 40 3.18 -6.50 -30.74
CA ALA A 40 3.78 -6.35 -32.06
C ALA A 40 2.75 -5.94 -33.12
N ARG A 41 1.51 -6.46 -33.07
CA ARG A 41 0.43 -6.01 -33.98
C ARG A 41 0.11 -4.53 -33.82
N ALA A 42 0.00 -4.04 -32.58
CA ALA A 42 -0.27 -2.62 -32.34
C ALA A 42 0.90 -1.75 -32.80
N VAL A 43 2.16 -2.17 -32.58
CA VAL A 43 3.35 -1.45 -33.05
C VAL A 43 3.42 -1.44 -34.59
N THR A 44 3.18 -2.56 -35.26
CA THR A 44 3.10 -2.61 -36.73
C THR A 44 2.01 -1.68 -37.25
N ALA A 45 0.82 -1.68 -36.64
CA ALA A 45 -0.25 -0.76 -37.01
C ALA A 45 0.15 0.73 -36.84
N ALA A 46 0.95 1.05 -35.82
CA ALA A 46 1.48 2.39 -35.61
C ALA A 46 2.53 2.78 -36.67
N PHE A 47 3.36 1.83 -37.10
CA PHE A 47 4.31 2.03 -38.20
C PHE A 47 3.58 2.24 -39.54
N ASP A 48 2.56 1.42 -39.81
CA ASP A 48 1.72 1.55 -41.00
C ASP A 48 0.97 2.90 -41.03
N ASP A 49 0.46 3.36 -39.88
CA ASP A 49 -0.23 4.66 -39.78
C ASP A 49 0.71 5.86 -40.03
N ALA A 50 1.99 5.76 -39.63
CA ALA A 50 3.00 6.77 -39.93
C ALA A 50 3.33 6.85 -41.43
N GLY A 51 3.17 5.74 -42.17
CA GLY A 51 3.29 5.71 -43.64
C GLY A 51 4.71 5.76 -44.19
N ALA A 52 5.74 5.53 -43.36
CA ALA A 52 7.13 5.43 -43.78
C ALA A 52 7.54 3.99 -44.11
N SER A 53 8.36 3.79 -45.13
CA SER A 53 8.71 2.44 -45.64
C SER A 53 9.66 1.64 -44.75
N ASP A 54 10.46 2.28 -43.89
CA ASP A 54 11.37 1.62 -42.95
C ASP A 54 11.49 2.41 -41.63
N LEU A 55 10.41 2.41 -40.86
CA LEU A 55 10.38 3.10 -39.57
C LEU A 55 11.10 2.31 -38.47
N ALA A 56 11.10 0.98 -38.56
CA ALA A 56 11.65 0.08 -37.56
C ALA A 56 13.15 0.32 -37.32
N SER A 57 13.92 0.57 -38.39
CA SER A 57 15.36 0.86 -38.30
C SER A 57 15.67 2.22 -37.69
N SER A 58 14.70 3.14 -37.64
CA SER A 58 14.85 4.47 -37.07
C SER A 58 14.60 4.50 -35.56
N ILE A 59 13.91 3.51 -35.00
CA ILE A 59 13.57 3.46 -33.57
C ILE A 59 14.82 3.22 -32.73
N ASP A 60 15.23 4.21 -31.95
CA ASP A 60 16.37 4.10 -31.03
C ASP A 60 15.95 3.71 -29.60
N THR A 61 14.67 3.93 -29.25
CA THR A 61 14.12 3.66 -27.92
C THR A 61 12.77 2.93 -28.00
N ILE A 62 12.62 1.87 -27.21
CA ILE A 62 11.35 1.14 -27.06
C ILE A 62 10.94 1.08 -25.59
N ALA A 63 9.69 1.45 -25.29
CA ALA A 63 9.16 1.49 -23.94
C ALA A 63 7.90 0.62 -23.82
N ALA A 64 7.93 -0.34 -22.90
CA ALA A 64 6.79 -1.21 -22.60
C ALA A 64 6.06 -0.72 -21.34
N ILE A 65 4.74 -0.56 -21.46
CA ILE A 65 3.82 -0.41 -20.34
C ILE A 65 3.65 -1.77 -19.68
N ARG A 66 3.73 -1.80 -18.34
CA ARG A 66 3.67 -3.02 -17.53
C ARG A 66 2.26 -3.62 -17.54
N SER A 67 2.11 -4.89 -17.88
CA SER A 67 0.82 -5.61 -17.76
C SER A 67 0.52 -6.00 -16.31
N PHE A 68 -0.69 -6.44 -16.01
CA PHE A 68 -1.06 -6.86 -14.66
C PHE A 68 -0.27 -8.07 -14.16
N GLU A 69 0.13 -8.98 -15.04
CA GLU A 69 0.92 -10.17 -14.70
C GLU A 69 2.32 -9.84 -14.15
N ILE A 70 2.79 -8.60 -14.33
CA ILE A 70 4.09 -8.12 -13.85
C ILE A 70 4.02 -6.83 -13.04
N SER A 71 2.82 -6.44 -12.58
CA SER A 71 2.55 -5.16 -11.91
C SER A 71 2.87 -5.13 -10.40
N SER A 72 3.15 -6.28 -9.79
CA SER A 72 3.43 -6.40 -8.35
C SER A 72 4.35 -7.59 -8.06
N PRO A 73 5.11 -7.60 -6.95
CA PRO A 73 5.81 -8.80 -6.47
C PRO A 73 4.89 -10.01 -6.25
N LEU A 74 3.58 -9.77 -6.07
CA LEU A 74 2.56 -10.81 -5.89
C LEU A 74 1.87 -11.22 -7.19
N SER A 75 2.15 -10.55 -8.31
CA SER A 75 1.60 -10.94 -9.62
C SER A 75 2.22 -12.24 -10.11
N ALA A 76 1.46 -12.99 -10.89
CA ALA A 76 1.91 -14.22 -11.54
C ALA A 76 1.65 -14.14 -13.05
N SER A 77 2.57 -14.70 -13.83
CA SER A 77 2.42 -14.91 -15.28
C SER A 77 2.35 -16.42 -15.54
N PRO A 78 1.15 -17.02 -15.46
CA PRO A 78 0.98 -18.47 -15.39
C PRO A 78 1.31 -19.21 -16.69
N LEU A 79 1.27 -18.52 -17.84
CA LEU A 79 1.69 -19.08 -19.13
C LEU A 79 3.11 -18.63 -19.51
N GLY A 80 3.79 -17.88 -18.64
CA GLY A 80 5.10 -17.31 -18.90
C GLY A 80 5.03 -16.04 -19.76
N ARG A 81 6.19 -15.40 -19.93
CA ARG A 81 6.37 -14.15 -20.69
C ARG A 81 7.83 -14.01 -21.12
N PRO A 82 8.15 -13.13 -22.08
CA PRO A 82 9.53 -12.76 -22.33
C PRO A 82 10.23 -12.18 -21.10
N ASP A 83 11.49 -12.54 -20.91
CA ASP A 83 12.37 -11.95 -19.89
C ASP A 83 12.67 -10.45 -20.17
N ASN A 84 12.62 -10.05 -21.45
CA ASN A 84 12.78 -8.68 -21.93
C ASN A 84 11.67 -8.33 -22.94
N MET A 85 10.50 -7.92 -22.42
CA MET A 85 9.32 -7.59 -23.21
C MET A 85 9.56 -6.53 -24.31
N PRO A 86 10.20 -5.37 -24.02
CA PRO A 86 10.44 -4.38 -25.07
C PRO A 86 11.27 -4.92 -26.24
N ARG A 87 12.32 -5.72 -25.98
CA ARG A 87 13.13 -6.33 -27.04
C ARG A 87 12.42 -7.47 -27.76
N ALA A 88 11.58 -8.23 -27.06
CA ALA A 88 10.76 -9.27 -27.65
C ALA A 88 9.84 -8.70 -28.74
N VAL A 89 9.23 -7.54 -28.47
CA VAL A 89 8.39 -6.81 -29.41
C VAL A 89 9.24 -6.17 -30.51
N GLY A 90 10.36 -5.53 -30.17
CA GLY A 90 11.30 -4.97 -31.15
C GLY A 90 11.70 -5.99 -32.22
N LYS A 91 12.10 -7.20 -31.81
CA LYS A 91 12.47 -8.29 -32.73
C LYS A 91 11.33 -8.69 -33.67
N ARG A 92 10.08 -8.70 -33.19
CA ARG A 92 8.90 -9.05 -34.00
C ARG A 92 8.58 -8.03 -35.07
N VAL A 93 8.86 -6.75 -34.80
CA VAL A 93 8.60 -5.64 -35.74
C VAL A 93 9.84 -5.19 -36.52
N GLY A 94 10.97 -5.90 -36.36
CA GLY A 94 12.21 -5.60 -37.06
C GLY A 94 13.00 -4.40 -36.51
N ALA A 95 12.71 -3.96 -35.28
CA ALA A 95 13.43 -2.89 -34.60
C ALA A 95 14.51 -3.44 -33.64
N ASP A 96 15.71 -2.86 -33.65
CA ASP A 96 16.78 -3.16 -32.70
C ASP A 96 17.25 -1.88 -31.98
N PRO A 97 16.47 -1.40 -31.00
CA PRO A 97 16.71 -0.13 -30.35
C PRO A 97 17.91 -0.19 -29.39
N ARG A 98 18.62 0.93 -29.31
CA ARG A 98 19.70 1.15 -28.34
C ARG A 98 19.17 1.06 -26.91
N ARG A 99 17.96 1.56 -26.63
CA ARG A 99 17.36 1.61 -25.29
C ARG A 99 16.03 0.86 -25.26
N ALA A 100 15.90 -0.08 -24.34
CA ALA A 100 14.68 -0.79 -24.00
C ALA A 100 14.31 -0.48 -22.54
N VAL A 101 13.07 -0.03 -22.33
CA VAL A 101 12.55 0.43 -21.04
C VAL A 101 11.31 -0.36 -20.65
N GLN A 102 11.27 -0.86 -19.42
CA GLN A 102 10.04 -1.38 -18.79
C GLN A 102 9.55 -0.37 -17.76
N ALA A 103 8.37 0.18 -17.99
CA ALA A 103 7.81 1.25 -17.17
C ALA A 103 7.25 0.74 -15.82
N VAL A 104 6.85 1.70 -14.97
CA VAL A 104 6.20 1.43 -13.68
C VAL A 104 4.71 1.06 -13.83
N THR A 105 4.11 0.49 -12.79
CA THR A 105 2.68 0.16 -12.72
C THR A 105 1.83 1.43 -12.60
N GLY A 106 0.71 1.48 -13.31
CA GLY A 106 -0.36 2.48 -13.17
C GLY A 106 -0.93 2.95 -14.52
N GLY A 107 -2.23 3.26 -14.55
CA GLY A 107 -2.91 3.72 -15.77
C GLY A 107 -2.48 5.10 -16.27
N GLN A 108 -1.78 5.89 -15.44
CA GLN A 108 -1.16 7.15 -15.86
C GLN A 108 0.08 6.95 -16.72
N THR A 109 0.71 5.77 -16.63
CA THR A 109 2.04 5.51 -17.19
C THR A 109 2.15 5.79 -18.70
N PRO A 110 1.19 5.43 -19.57
CA PRO A 110 1.23 5.78 -21.00
C PRO A 110 1.49 7.26 -21.29
N GLN A 111 0.76 8.14 -20.59
CA GLN A 111 0.89 9.59 -20.78
C GLN A 111 2.22 10.12 -20.23
N THR A 112 2.65 9.64 -19.06
CA THR A 112 3.95 10.03 -18.47
C THR A 112 5.12 9.58 -19.35
N MET A 113 5.04 8.39 -19.94
CA MET A 113 6.08 7.86 -20.81
C MET A 113 6.20 8.66 -22.11
N LEU A 114 5.06 9.07 -22.69
CA LEU A 114 5.07 9.95 -23.85
C LEU A 114 5.64 11.33 -23.53
N THR A 115 5.27 11.88 -22.38
CA THR A 115 5.80 13.17 -21.90
C THR A 115 7.32 13.11 -21.71
N GLU A 116 7.82 12.06 -21.05
CA GLU A 116 9.25 11.87 -20.83
C GLU A 116 10.01 11.71 -22.15
N LEU A 117 9.57 10.80 -23.03
CA LEU A 117 10.26 10.54 -24.29
C LEU A 117 10.23 11.76 -25.22
N ALA A 118 9.15 12.53 -25.21
CA ALA A 118 9.09 13.80 -25.93
C ALA A 118 10.12 14.80 -25.38
N GLY A 119 10.31 14.89 -24.06
CA GLY A 119 11.35 15.70 -23.44
C GLY A 119 12.78 15.23 -23.77
N VAL A 120 13.02 13.92 -23.79
CA VAL A 120 14.31 13.32 -24.19
C VAL A 120 14.63 13.63 -25.67
N ILE A 121 13.62 13.55 -26.54
CA ILE A 121 13.74 13.91 -27.95
C ILE A 121 14.04 15.41 -28.12
N ALA A 122 13.31 16.27 -27.40
CA ALA A 122 13.55 17.71 -27.40
C ALA A 122 14.97 18.08 -26.94
N ALA A 123 15.52 17.32 -25.98
CA ALA A 123 16.90 17.46 -25.51
C ALA A 123 17.95 16.94 -26.51
N GLY A 124 17.56 16.14 -27.50
CA GLY A 124 18.44 15.53 -28.51
C GLY A 124 19.09 14.21 -28.08
N ASP A 125 18.61 13.59 -27.01
CA ASP A 125 19.14 12.32 -26.47
C ASP A 125 18.48 11.06 -27.09
N SER A 126 17.44 11.28 -27.91
CA SER A 126 16.72 10.30 -28.74
C SER A 126 16.18 11.03 -29.97
N GLU A 127 16.04 10.33 -31.09
CA GLU A 127 15.45 10.85 -32.33
C GLU A 127 14.10 10.20 -32.64
N ALA A 128 13.90 8.94 -32.25
CA ALA A 128 12.65 8.22 -32.45
C ALA A 128 12.42 7.12 -31.40
N ALA A 129 11.21 7.10 -30.83
CA ALA A 129 10.82 6.15 -29.82
C ALA A 129 9.43 5.56 -30.10
N VAL A 130 9.23 4.32 -29.66
CA VAL A 130 7.90 3.66 -29.64
C VAL A 130 7.52 3.26 -28.23
N ILE A 131 6.28 3.59 -27.86
CA ILE A 131 5.65 3.19 -26.60
C ILE A 131 4.59 2.15 -26.96
N PHE A 132 4.53 1.05 -26.23
CA PHE A 132 3.46 0.07 -26.40
C PHE A 132 3.03 -0.52 -25.06
N GLY A 133 1.84 -1.08 -25.02
CA GLY A 133 1.42 -1.97 -23.94
C GLY A 133 0.41 -2.99 -24.46
N ALA A 134 0.30 -4.11 -23.78
CA ALA A 134 -0.66 -5.16 -24.10
C ALA A 134 -1.17 -5.80 -22.80
N GLU A 135 -2.42 -6.21 -22.83
CA GLU A 135 -3.05 -7.02 -21.79
C GLU A 135 -3.83 -8.13 -22.48
N VAL A 136 -3.66 -9.37 -22.03
CA VAL A 136 -4.23 -10.59 -22.68
C VAL A 136 -4.92 -11.51 -21.68
N MET A 137 -5.50 -10.92 -20.61
CA MET A 137 -6.14 -11.67 -19.53
C MET A 137 -7.26 -12.60 -20.00
N SER A 138 -7.99 -12.25 -21.07
CA SER A 138 -9.02 -13.15 -21.60
C SER A 138 -8.41 -14.43 -22.17
N THR A 139 -7.35 -14.30 -22.97
CA THR A 139 -6.58 -15.41 -23.53
C THR A 139 -5.97 -16.26 -22.42
N VAL A 140 -5.30 -15.62 -21.44
CA VAL A 140 -4.66 -16.35 -20.34
C VAL A 140 -5.68 -17.15 -19.53
N ARG A 141 -6.82 -16.54 -19.15
CA ARG A 141 -7.85 -17.25 -18.37
C ARG A 141 -8.50 -18.40 -19.16
N ASP A 142 -8.77 -18.20 -20.46
CA ASP A 142 -9.29 -19.28 -21.33
C ASP A 142 -8.32 -20.46 -21.38
N LEU A 143 -7.04 -20.20 -21.67
CA LEU A 143 -6.02 -21.23 -21.79
C LEU A 143 -5.71 -21.91 -20.45
N GLN A 144 -5.70 -21.19 -19.33
CA GLN A 144 -5.54 -21.80 -18.00
C GLN A 144 -6.68 -22.76 -17.63
N SER A 145 -7.87 -22.59 -18.21
CA SER A 145 -8.99 -23.50 -17.98
C SER A 145 -8.81 -24.85 -18.71
N LYS A 146 -7.87 -24.94 -19.66
CA LYS A 146 -7.56 -26.15 -20.44
C LYS A 146 -6.58 -27.08 -19.68
N PRO A 147 -6.50 -28.37 -20.06
CA PRO A 147 -5.50 -29.31 -19.54
C PRO A 147 -4.07 -28.80 -19.69
N ASP A 148 -3.17 -29.19 -18.78
CA ASP A 148 -1.79 -28.69 -18.73
C ASP A 148 -1.00 -28.94 -20.02
N ASP A 149 -1.27 -30.03 -20.75
CA ASP A 149 -0.64 -30.41 -22.02
C ASP A 149 -1.14 -29.60 -23.23
N GLU A 150 -2.25 -28.87 -23.08
CA GLU A 150 -2.80 -27.97 -24.10
C GLU A 150 -2.43 -26.50 -23.86
N ARG A 151 -1.77 -26.17 -22.74
CA ARG A 151 -1.38 -24.79 -22.41
C ARG A 151 -0.10 -24.41 -23.15
N PRO A 152 -0.12 -23.37 -24.01
CA PRO A 152 1.11 -22.87 -24.60
C PRO A 152 1.96 -22.18 -23.52
N SER A 153 3.26 -22.06 -23.79
CA SER A 153 4.12 -21.15 -23.04
C SER A 153 4.43 -19.92 -23.87
N PHE A 154 4.25 -18.75 -23.27
CA PHE A 154 4.70 -17.46 -23.81
C PHE A 154 6.05 -17.03 -23.22
N ALA A 155 6.76 -17.94 -22.51
CA ALA A 155 8.08 -17.67 -21.99
C ALA A 155 9.12 -17.60 -23.11
N GLU A 156 9.95 -16.56 -23.10
CA GLU A 156 11.02 -16.36 -24.07
C GLU A 156 12.27 -15.81 -23.38
N GLU A 157 13.44 -16.37 -23.72
CA GLU A 157 14.74 -15.80 -23.37
C GLU A 157 15.21 -14.91 -24.53
N VAL A 158 15.13 -13.60 -24.33
CA VAL A 158 15.48 -12.58 -25.33
C VAL A 158 16.81 -11.92 -24.98
N GLY A 159 17.08 -11.68 -23.68
CA GLY A 159 18.30 -11.02 -23.21
C GLY A 159 18.43 -9.56 -23.65
N GLY A 160 19.67 -9.05 -23.68
CA GLY A 160 19.97 -7.67 -24.10
C GLY A 160 19.75 -6.61 -23.01
N GLN A 161 20.00 -5.34 -23.33
CA GLN A 161 19.81 -4.23 -22.39
C GLN A 161 18.33 -4.08 -22.03
N LEU A 162 18.03 -3.90 -20.74
CA LEU A 162 16.71 -3.58 -20.21
C LEU A 162 16.86 -2.60 -19.04
N GLU A 163 16.15 -1.48 -19.12
CA GLU A 163 15.95 -0.56 -18.00
C GLU A 163 14.60 -0.89 -17.35
N ASP A 164 14.62 -1.76 -16.33
CA ASP A 164 13.42 -2.03 -15.52
C ASP A 164 13.32 -1.02 -14.37
N ARG A 165 12.26 -0.20 -14.40
CA ARG A 165 12.02 0.86 -13.41
C ARG A 165 11.34 0.38 -12.13
N GLY A 166 11.16 -0.94 -11.99
CA GLY A 166 10.42 -1.54 -10.89
C GLY A 166 8.92 -1.27 -10.97
N TYR A 167 8.22 -1.49 -9.85
CA TYR A 167 6.76 -1.48 -9.84
C TYR A 167 6.16 -0.08 -9.61
N GLY A 168 6.86 0.84 -8.94
CA GLY A 168 6.32 2.18 -8.64
C GLY A 168 5.05 2.18 -7.77
N LEU A 169 4.98 1.27 -6.79
CA LEU A 169 3.82 1.06 -5.90
C LEU A 169 3.81 1.95 -4.65
N LYS A 170 4.85 2.78 -4.45
CA LYS A 170 4.95 3.67 -3.30
C LYS A 170 3.73 4.59 -3.23
N GLY A 171 3.08 4.64 -2.06
CA GLY A 171 1.95 5.53 -1.79
C GLY A 171 0.60 5.10 -2.37
N ILE A 172 0.51 3.93 -3.02
CA ILE A 172 -0.77 3.42 -3.57
C ILE A 172 -1.61 2.72 -2.49
N ILE A 173 -0.97 1.99 -1.57
CA ILE A 173 -1.63 1.27 -0.48
C ILE A 173 -0.83 1.43 0.81
N THR A 174 -1.53 1.60 1.92
CA THR A 174 -0.95 1.68 3.28
C THR A 174 -0.96 0.33 3.98
N VAL A 175 -0.13 0.17 5.01
CA VAL A 175 -0.14 -1.03 5.88
C VAL A 175 -1.49 -1.19 6.58
N ALA A 176 -2.10 -0.08 6.99
CA ALA A 176 -3.43 -0.09 7.60
C ALA A 176 -4.48 -0.66 6.64
N GLU A 177 -4.54 -0.20 5.40
CA GLU A 177 -5.48 -0.74 4.40
C GLU A 177 -5.23 -2.24 4.12
N MET A 178 -3.97 -2.64 3.96
CA MET A 178 -3.61 -4.04 3.74
C MET A 178 -4.03 -4.93 4.91
N ARG A 179 -3.81 -4.50 6.16
CA ARG A 179 -4.20 -5.23 7.39
C ARG A 179 -5.71 -5.45 7.47
N HIS A 180 -6.50 -4.55 6.88
CA HIS A 180 -7.97 -4.62 6.87
C HIS A 180 -8.54 -5.18 5.57
N GLY A 181 -7.74 -5.89 4.76
CA GLY A 181 -8.21 -6.60 3.58
C GLY A 181 -8.48 -5.70 2.35
N LEU A 182 -8.03 -4.44 2.36
CA LEU A 182 -8.18 -3.50 1.25
C LEU A 182 -7.03 -3.62 0.23
N ALA A 183 -6.63 -4.85 -0.11
CA ALA A 183 -5.57 -5.09 -1.10
C ALA A 183 -6.04 -4.91 -2.56
N SER A 184 -7.34 -5.08 -2.81
CA SER A 184 -7.96 -4.89 -4.13
C SER A 184 -8.39 -3.44 -4.33
N VAL A 185 -8.40 -2.97 -5.57
CA VAL A 185 -8.75 -1.58 -5.90
C VAL A 185 -10.25 -1.30 -5.80
N ILE A 186 -11.12 -2.28 -6.05
CA ILE A 186 -12.59 -2.07 -6.07
C ILE A 186 -13.10 -1.55 -4.71
N PRO A 187 -12.80 -2.19 -3.56
CA PRO A 187 -13.21 -1.69 -2.26
C PRO A 187 -12.63 -0.33 -1.91
N GLN A 188 -11.40 -0.04 -2.36
CA GLN A 188 -10.76 1.26 -2.10
C GLN A 188 -11.45 2.38 -2.87
N TYR A 189 -11.72 2.20 -4.17
CA TYR A 189 -12.52 3.17 -4.93
C TYR A 189 -13.93 3.33 -4.36
N ALA A 190 -14.52 2.25 -3.83
CA ALA A 190 -15.85 2.30 -3.24
C ALA A 190 -15.90 3.15 -1.96
N LEU A 191 -14.85 3.09 -1.14
CA LEU A 191 -14.66 4.01 -0.01
C LEU A 191 -14.57 5.47 -0.46
N LEU A 192 -13.79 5.77 -1.50
CA LEU A 192 -13.69 7.15 -2.00
C LEU A 192 -15.02 7.62 -2.62
N GLU A 193 -15.71 6.75 -3.36
CA GLU A 193 -17.01 7.04 -3.99
C GLU A 193 -18.09 7.34 -2.95
N ASN A 194 -18.18 6.55 -1.87
CA ASN A 194 -19.11 6.84 -0.77
C ASN A 194 -18.74 8.13 -0.02
N ALA A 195 -17.45 8.46 0.11
CA ALA A 195 -17.03 9.73 0.68
C ALA A 195 -17.45 10.90 -0.21
N ARG A 196 -17.28 10.78 -1.54
CA ARG A 196 -17.78 11.79 -2.48
C ARG A 196 -19.30 11.94 -2.40
N ARG A 197 -20.03 10.83 -2.33
CA ARG A 197 -21.49 10.83 -2.18
C ARG A 197 -21.94 11.63 -0.96
N HIS A 198 -21.30 11.39 0.19
CA HIS A 198 -21.49 12.18 1.40
C HIS A 198 -21.28 13.69 1.14
N ASN A 199 -20.17 14.07 0.51
CA ASN A 199 -19.86 15.46 0.19
C ASN A 199 -20.91 16.12 -0.73
N THR A 200 -21.52 15.36 -1.65
CA THR A 200 -22.58 15.87 -2.53
C THR A 200 -23.95 16.01 -1.86
N GLY A 201 -24.16 15.38 -0.69
CA GLY A 201 -25.46 15.32 -0.02
C GLY A 201 -26.53 14.52 -0.76
N LEU A 202 -26.15 13.75 -1.79
CA LEU A 202 -27.08 12.90 -2.55
C LEU A 202 -27.37 11.61 -1.79
N GLY A 203 -28.66 11.26 -1.69
CA GLY A 203 -29.11 9.95 -1.24
C GLY A 203 -28.69 8.82 -2.20
N ARG A 204 -28.87 7.58 -1.78
CA ARG A 204 -28.31 6.39 -2.48
C ARG A 204 -28.86 6.25 -3.91
N GLU A 205 -30.17 6.37 -4.08
CA GLU A 205 -30.83 6.25 -5.39
C GLU A 205 -30.44 7.37 -6.36
N ALA A 206 -30.37 8.61 -5.85
CA ALA A 206 -29.98 9.76 -6.64
C ALA A 206 -28.50 9.67 -7.10
N TYR A 207 -27.60 9.23 -6.21
CA TYR A 207 -26.20 9.04 -6.57
C TYR A 207 -26.00 7.87 -7.56
N ALA A 208 -26.75 6.78 -7.39
CA ALA A 208 -26.76 5.69 -8.37
C ALA A 208 -27.22 6.18 -9.75
N THR A 209 -28.31 6.95 -9.81
CA THR A 209 -28.77 7.59 -11.05
C THR A 209 -27.67 8.44 -11.68
N ALA A 210 -26.99 9.29 -10.90
CA ALA A 210 -25.89 10.11 -11.40
C ALA A 210 -24.72 9.29 -11.97
N MET A 211 -24.35 8.17 -11.34
CA MET A 211 -23.34 7.24 -11.87
C MET A 211 -23.78 6.61 -13.20
N GLY A 212 -25.06 6.22 -13.31
CA GLY A 212 -25.62 5.65 -14.53
C GLY A 212 -25.66 6.65 -15.68
N GLU A 213 -26.12 7.88 -15.40
CA GLU A 213 -26.19 8.97 -16.38
C GLU A 213 -24.81 9.40 -16.88
N LEU A 214 -23.81 9.43 -15.98
CA LEU A 214 -22.42 9.68 -16.35
C LEU A 214 -21.89 8.67 -17.37
N PHE A 215 -22.19 7.39 -17.21
CA PHE A 215 -21.59 6.31 -18.00
C PHE A 215 -22.42 5.84 -19.20
N ALA A 216 -23.72 6.14 -19.28
CA ALA A 216 -24.52 5.78 -20.45
C ALA A 216 -23.91 6.30 -21.78
N PRO A 217 -23.45 7.56 -21.89
CA PRO A 217 -22.77 8.06 -23.10
C PRO A 217 -21.46 7.31 -23.43
N PHE A 218 -20.73 6.84 -22.43
CA PHE A 218 -19.49 6.08 -22.63
C PHE A 218 -19.77 4.76 -23.34
N THR A 219 -20.88 4.09 -23.00
CA THR A 219 -21.27 2.82 -23.64
C THR A 219 -21.53 2.96 -25.13
N LYS A 220 -22.10 4.10 -25.56
CA LYS A 220 -22.35 4.42 -26.97
C LYS A 220 -21.05 4.61 -27.75
N VAL A 221 -20.09 5.33 -27.17
CA VAL A 221 -18.75 5.50 -27.78
C VAL A 221 -18.04 4.15 -27.87
N ALA A 222 -18.08 3.34 -26.80
CA ALA A 222 -17.49 1.99 -26.80
C ALA A 222 -18.14 1.06 -27.84
N ALA A 223 -19.47 1.08 -27.98
CA ALA A 223 -20.18 0.24 -28.94
C ALA A 223 -19.79 0.54 -30.40
N ALA A 224 -19.41 1.79 -30.70
CA ALA A 224 -18.92 2.19 -32.01
C ALA A 224 -17.41 1.94 -32.22
N ASN A 225 -16.65 1.66 -31.16
CA ASN A 225 -15.21 1.44 -31.25
C ASN A 225 -14.90 -0.04 -31.59
N PRO A 226 -14.24 -0.34 -32.72
CA PRO A 226 -13.96 -1.71 -33.15
C PRO A 226 -13.05 -2.48 -32.18
N HIS A 227 -12.25 -1.78 -31.39
CA HIS A 227 -11.35 -2.38 -30.42
C HIS A 227 -12.00 -2.72 -29.08
N SER A 228 -13.27 -2.34 -28.87
CA SER A 228 -13.98 -2.62 -27.62
C SER A 228 -14.12 -4.10 -27.33
N ALA A 229 -13.78 -4.51 -26.12
CA ALA A 229 -13.95 -5.87 -25.64
C ALA A 229 -15.43 -6.24 -25.43
N ALA A 230 -16.30 -5.25 -25.19
CA ALA A 230 -17.73 -5.45 -24.95
C ALA A 230 -18.58 -4.32 -25.57
N PRO A 231 -18.79 -4.31 -26.90
CA PRO A 231 -19.49 -3.23 -27.61
C PRO A 231 -21.01 -3.35 -27.44
N THR A 232 -21.51 -3.09 -26.23
CA THR A 232 -22.95 -3.08 -25.93
C THR A 232 -23.34 -1.72 -25.37
N GLU A 233 -24.19 -0.99 -26.09
CA GLU A 233 -24.83 0.22 -25.59
C GLU A 233 -25.84 -0.14 -24.49
N ARG A 234 -25.85 0.65 -23.41
CA ARG A 234 -26.73 0.47 -22.25
C ARG A 234 -27.31 1.80 -21.82
N ASP A 235 -28.53 1.77 -21.30
CA ASP A 235 -29.13 2.96 -20.68
C ASP A 235 -28.64 3.18 -19.24
N ALA A 236 -28.86 4.40 -18.73
CA ALA A 236 -28.39 4.82 -17.41
C ALA A 236 -28.95 3.96 -16.27
N ALA A 237 -30.24 3.58 -16.34
CA ALA A 237 -30.90 2.80 -15.30
C ALA A 237 -30.37 1.36 -15.28
N GLU A 238 -30.14 0.76 -16.44
CA GLU A 238 -29.59 -0.58 -16.59
C GLU A 238 -28.20 -0.71 -15.94
N LEU A 239 -27.36 0.33 -16.10
CA LEU A 239 -26.00 0.35 -15.57
C LEU A 239 -25.95 0.20 -14.04
N VAL A 240 -26.93 0.75 -13.33
CA VAL A 240 -26.90 0.81 -11.85
C VAL A 240 -27.96 -0.06 -11.18
N THR A 241 -28.91 -0.61 -11.92
CA THR A 241 -29.92 -1.54 -11.38
C THR A 241 -29.29 -2.91 -11.11
N PRO A 242 -29.25 -3.38 -9.85
CA PRO A 242 -28.72 -4.70 -9.53
C PRO A 242 -29.56 -5.82 -10.13
N THR A 243 -28.91 -6.74 -10.83
CA THR A 243 -29.50 -7.99 -11.36
C THR A 243 -28.50 -9.13 -11.22
N ASP A 244 -28.86 -10.36 -11.57
CA ASP A 244 -27.90 -11.49 -11.59
C ASP A 244 -26.71 -11.22 -12.54
N GLY A 245 -26.98 -10.55 -13.67
CA GLY A 245 -25.96 -10.15 -14.65
C GLY A 245 -25.15 -8.92 -14.20
N ASN A 246 -25.80 -7.99 -13.51
CA ASN A 246 -25.26 -6.72 -13.02
C ASN A 246 -25.20 -6.65 -11.48
N ARG A 247 -24.68 -7.70 -10.84
CA ARG A 247 -24.61 -7.77 -9.37
C ARG A 247 -23.78 -6.64 -8.77
N VAL A 248 -24.04 -6.32 -7.50
CA VAL A 248 -23.14 -5.47 -6.70
C VAL A 248 -21.80 -6.17 -6.51
N VAL A 249 -20.70 -5.47 -6.79
CA VAL A 249 -19.33 -5.99 -6.61
C VAL A 249 -18.68 -5.46 -5.34
N ALA A 250 -18.96 -4.21 -5.00
CA ALA A 250 -18.72 -3.57 -3.71
C ALA A 250 -19.59 -2.32 -3.67
N ASP A 251 -20.36 -2.09 -2.61
CA ASP A 251 -21.23 -0.91 -2.49
C ASP A 251 -20.40 0.39 -2.62
N PRO A 252 -20.75 1.32 -3.53
CA PRO A 252 -22.04 1.43 -4.25
C PRO A 252 -22.05 0.86 -5.69
N PHE A 253 -21.02 0.14 -6.10
CA PHE A 253 -20.82 -0.31 -7.46
C PHE A 253 -21.54 -1.61 -7.82
N THR A 254 -22.30 -1.54 -8.91
CA THR A 254 -22.68 -2.70 -9.71
C THR A 254 -21.55 -3.08 -10.67
N ARG A 255 -21.62 -4.30 -11.22
CA ARG A 255 -20.61 -4.85 -12.13
C ARG A 255 -20.41 -4.02 -13.40
N TYR A 256 -21.46 -3.41 -13.95
CA TYR A 256 -21.39 -2.74 -15.24
C TYR A 256 -20.70 -1.37 -15.21
N ILE A 257 -20.55 -0.77 -14.03
CA ILE A 257 -19.89 0.55 -13.87
C ILE A 257 -18.47 0.44 -13.31
N VAL A 258 -17.89 -0.76 -13.29
CA VAL A 258 -16.49 -0.99 -12.92
C VAL A 258 -15.70 -1.52 -14.11
N ALA A 259 -14.41 -1.20 -14.14
CA ALA A 259 -13.51 -1.62 -15.21
C ALA A 259 -13.59 -3.13 -15.52
N ARG A 260 -13.59 -3.47 -16.81
CA ARG A 260 -13.52 -4.85 -17.29
C ARG A 260 -12.08 -5.24 -17.59
N ASP A 261 -11.44 -5.96 -16.67
CA ASP A 261 -10.05 -6.42 -16.79
C ASP A 261 -9.87 -7.58 -17.79
N GLN A 262 -10.90 -8.40 -17.99
CA GLN A 262 -10.90 -9.51 -18.95
C GLN A 262 -10.99 -9.00 -20.39
N VAL A 263 -9.83 -8.68 -20.98
CA VAL A 263 -9.65 -8.19 -22.35
C VAL A 263 -8.42 -8.80 -23.01
N ASN A 264 -8.36 -8.76 -24.35
CA ASN A 264 -7.11 -8.86 -25.10
C ASN A 264 -6.98 -7.60 -25.97
N GLN A 265 -6.21 -6.63 -25.50
CA GLN A 265 -6.09 -5.31 -26.12
C GLN A 265 -4.65 -4.80 -26.03
N SER A 266 -4.21 -4.09 -27.07
CA SER A 266 -2.92 -3.45 -27.14
C SER A 266 -2.99 -2.15 -27.92
N ALA A 267 -2.13 -1.20 -27.55
CA ALA A 267 -1.93 0.05 -28.25
C ALA A 267 -0.44 0.36 -28.36
N ALA A 268 -0.09 1.18 -29.35
CA ALA A 268 1.25 1.71 -29.55
C ALA A 268 1.21 3.15 -30.08
N VAL A 269 2.23 3.92 -29.73
CA VAL A 269 2.44 5.30 -30.18
C VAL A 269 3.89 5.47 -30.57
N VAL A 270 4.13 6.05 -31.75
CA VAL A 270 5.47 6.43 -32.24
C VAL A 270 5.63 7.94 -32.14
N VAL A 271 6.68 8.36 -31.44
CA VAL A 271 7.09 9.76 -31.29
C VAL A 271 8.49 9.94 -31.89
N MET A 272 8.67 10.98 -32.68
CA MET A 272 9.93 11.30 -33.34
C MET A 272 10.28 12.77 -33.18
N SER A 273 11.54 13.13 -33.37
CA SER A 273 11.89 14.52 -33.68
C SER A 273 11.34 14.92 -35.05
N VAL A 274 11.05 16.20 -35.26
CA VAL A 274 10.72 16.76 -36.58
C VAL A 274 11.77 16.39 -37.62
N ARG A 275 13.06 16.45 -37.27
CA ARG A 275 14.18 16.04 -38.14
C ARG A 275 14.05 14.59 -38.59
N ALA A 276 13.86 13.67 -37.65
CA ALA A 276 13.79 12.25 -37.95
C ALA A 276 12.51 11.91 -38.74
N ALA A 277 11.38 12.57 -38.43
CA ALA A 277 10.16 12.42 -39.20
C ALA A 277 10.31 12.90 -40.66
N GLN A 278 11.01 14.02 -40.89
CA GLN A 278 11.34 14.51 -42.22
C GLN A 278 12.29 13.56 -42.97
N ALA A 279 13.32 13.06 -42.30
CA ALA A 279 14.28 12.13 -42.88
C ALA A 279 13.61 10.79 -43.28
N ALA A 280 12.63 10.34 -42.51
CA ALA A 280 11.81 9.16 -42.81
C ALA A 280 10.75 9.41 -43.90
N GLY A 281 10.59 10.66 -44.37
CA GLY A 281 9.62 11.02 -45.41
C GLY A 281 8.17 10.96 -44.96
N ILE A 282 7.90 11.10 -43.66
CA ILE A 282 6.55 11.07 -43.09
C ILE A 282 5.80 12.35 -43.49
N ASP A 283 4.59 12.20 -44.02
CA ASP A 283 3.72 13.32 -44.39
C ASP A 283 3.42 14.19 -43.16
N PRO A 284 3.75 15.50 -43.18
CA PRO A 284 3.41 16.43 -42.11
C PRO A 284 1.93 16.50 -41.74
N SER A 285 1.01 16.09 -42.61
CA SER A 285 -0.42 15.98 -42.28
C SER A 285 -0.72 14.95 -41.17
N LYS A 286 0.21 14.02 -40.92
CA LYS A 286 0.14 13.04 -39.83
C LYS A 286 0.66 13.58 -38.50
N TRP A 287 1.31 14.72 -38.48
CA TRP A 287 2.03 15.19 -37.30
C TRP A 287 1.08 15.74 -36.24
N VAL A 288 1.17 15.21 -35.02
CA VAL A 288 0.45 15.73 -33.85
C VAL A 288 1.44 16.08 -32.76
N PHE A 289 1.38 17.32 -32.31
CA PHE A 289 2.26 17.87 -31.28
C PHE A 289 1.63 17.70 -29.90
N LEU A 290 2.47 17.38 -28.92
CA LEU A 290 2.11 17.46 -27.49
C LEU A 290 2.30 18.90 -27.04
N HIS A 291 1.23 19.70 -27.09
CA HIS A 291 1.25 21.12 -26.76
C HIS A 291 1.42 21.38 -25.27
N GLY A 292 0.86 20.52 -24.44
CA GLY A 292 0.87 20.65 -23.00
C GLY A 292 0.86 19.30 -22.33
N HIS A 293 1.51 19.22 -21.17
CA HIS A 293 1.63 18.00 -20.39
C HIS A 293 1.91 18.31 -18.93
N ALA A 294 1.51 17.38 -18.06
CA ALA A 294 1.76 17.48 -16.64
C ALA A 294 1.68 16.09 -15.99
N GLU A 295 2.38 15.95 -14.86
CA GLU A 295 2.25 14.81 -13.95
C GLU A 295 2.09 15.30 -12.52
N THR A 296 1.21 14.67 -11.75
CA THR A 296 1.08 14.92 -10.31
C THR A 296 0.80 13.63 -9.57
N VAL A 297 1.11 13.63 -8.28
CA VAL A 297 0.91 12.52 -7.36
C VAL A 297 0.06 13.00 -6.20
N GLU A 298 -0.96 12.22 -5.87
CA GLU A 298 -1.83 12.45 -4.73
C GLU A 298 -1.23 11.86 -3.46
N ARG A 299 -1.65 12.38 -2.30
CA ARG A 299 -1.35 11.72 -1.03
C ARG A 299 -1.94 10.32 -0.97
N THR A 300 -1.39 9.51 -0.04
CA THR A 300 -2.05 8.25 0.33
C THR A 300 -3.48 8.56 0.79
N SER A 301 -4.42 7.67 0.47
CA SER A 301 -5.85 7.83 0.76
C SER A 301 -6.11 8.35 2.17
N LEU A 302 -5.49 7.74 3.19
CA LEU A 302 -5.71 8.09 4.60
C LEU A 302 -5.13 9.46 5.00
N ASP A 303 -4.14 9.98 4.29
CA ASP A 303 -3.53 11.28 4.58
C ASP A 303 -4.30 12.45 3.94
N ARG A 304 -5.25 12.17 3.03
CA ARG A 304 -5.99 13.22 2.30
C ARG A 304 -6.87 14.02 3.25
N PRO A 305 -6.96 15.36 3.10
CA PRO A 305 -7.92 16.17 3.83
C PRO A 305 -9.37 15.69 3.64
N ASP A 306 -9.70 15.30 2.41
CA ASP A 306 -11.02 14.82 2.00
C ASP A 306 -10.85 13.52 1.20
N LEU A 307 -11.54 12.45 1.59
CA LEU A 307 -11.50 11.15 0.93
C LEU A 307 -12.30 11.15 -0.39
N GLY A 308 -13.30 12.02 -0.52
CA GLY A 308 -14.13 12.15 -1.72
C GLY A 308 -13.51 13.00 -2.82
N SER A 309 -12.31 13.56 -2.60
CA SER A 309 -11.62 14.47 -3.53
C SER A 309 -10.16 14.07 -3.74
N ALA A 310 -9.65 14.29 -4.96
CA ALA A 310 -8.25 14.11 -5.32
C ALA A 310 -7.77 15.30 -6.19
N PRO A 311 -7.38 16.42 -5.57
CA PRO A 311 -7.04 17.67 -6.28
C PRO A 311 -5.81 17.56 -7.20
N ALA A 312 -4.97 16.53 -7.06
CA ALA A 312 -3.84 16.33 -7.95
C ALA A 312 -4.28 16.18 -9.42
N ALA A 313 -5.35 15.43 -9.69
CA ALA A 313 -5.79 15.18 -11.06
C ALA A 313 -6.24 16.46 -11.80
N PRO A 314 -7.14 17.30 -11.24
CA PRO A 314 -7.47 18.59 -11.83
C PRO A 314 -6.28 19.54 -11.92
N ALA A 315 -5.33 19.49 -10.97
CA ALA A 315 -4.12 20.32 -11.01
C ALA A 315 -3.21 19.95 -12.20
N ALA A 316 -3.03 18.66 -12.49
CA ALA A 316 -2.32 18.21 -13.69
C ALA A 316 -2.98 18.75 -14.97
N VAL A 317 -4.31 18.68 -15.07
CA VAL A 317 -5.03 19.17 -16.27
C VAL A 317 -4.86 20.67 -16.43
N LYS A 318 -5.06 21.46 -15.36
CA LYS A 318 -4.88 22.93 -15.41
C LYS A 318 -3.47 23.29 -15.87
N HIS A 319 -2.46 22.64 -15.29
CA HIS A 319 -1.07 22.88 -15.66
C HIS A 319 -0.75 22.47 -17.10
N ALA A 320 -1.30 21.35 -17.58
CA ALA A 320 -1.14 20.95 -18.99
C ALA A 320 -1.77 21.97 -19.95
N LEU A 321 -2.94 22.51 -19.62
CA LEU A 321 -3.58 23.59 -20.40
C LEU A 321 -2.75 24.89 -20.37
N GLU A 322 -2.17 25.23 -19.21
CA GLU A 322 -1.26 26.38 -19.06
C GLU A 322 -0.01 26.23 -19.95
N VAL A 323 0.61 25.05 -20.01
CA VAL A 323 1.77 24.76 -20.89
C VAL A 323 1.39 24.89 -22.36
N ALA A 324 0.19 24.42 -22.72
CA ALA A 324 -0.38 24.56 -24.06
C ALA A 324 -0.80 26.00 -24.41
N GLU A 325 -0.84 26.91 -23.44
CA GLU A 325 -1.35 28.29 -23.58
C GLU A 325 -2.80 28.35 -24.12
N ILE A 326 -3.65 27.42 -23.67
CA ILE A 326 -5.07 27.39 -24.03
C ILE A 326 -5.96 27.31 -22.78
N GLY A 327 -7.23 27.65 -22.93
CA GLY A 327 -8.27 27.39 -21.94
C GLY A 327 -8.91 26.01 -22.14
N LEU A 328 -9.68 25.57 -21.14
CA LEU A 328 -10.49 24.35 -21.27
C LEU A 328 -11.54 24.45 -22.37
N ASP A 329 -12.04 25.65 -22.67
CA ASP A 329 -13.05 25.90 -23.71
C ASP A 329 -12.49 25.72 -25.13
N ASP A 330 -11.16 25.74 -25.29
CA ASP A 330 -10.48 25.51 -26.58
C ASP A 330 -10.33 24.01 -26.91
N VAL A 331 -10.62 23.12 -25.95
CA VAL A 331 -10.54 21.67 -26.13
C VAL A 331 -11.81 21.16 -26.81
N SER A 332 -11.64 20.48 -27.95
CA SER A 332 -12.74 19.95 -28.77
C SER A 332 -13.05 18.48 -28.48
N VAL A 333 -12.10 17.71 -27.96
CA VAL A 333 -12.28 16.28 -27.66
C VAL A 333 -11.55 15.88 -26.38
N ILE A 334 -12.20 15.09 -25.53
CA ILE A 334 -11.68 14.70 -24.21
C ILE A 334 -11.70 13.17 -24.09
N ASP A 335 -10.66 12.59 -23.50
CA ASP A 335 -10.72 11.26 -22.89
C ASP A 335 -10.31 11.30 -21.42
N ILE A 336 -11.29 11.09 -20.55
CA ILE A 336 -11.10 10.97 -19.10
C ILE A 336 -11.01 9.49 -18.71
N TYR A 337 -9.91 9.12 -18.05
CA TYR A 337 -9.76 7.78 -17.47
C TYR A 337 -10.90 7.45 -16.49
N SER A 338 -11.56 6.30 -16.71
CA SER A 338 -12.90 6.04 -16.17
C SER A 338 -13.09 4.63 -15.58
N CYS A 339 -12.09 4.11 -14.86
CA CYS A 339 -12.19 2.77 -14.23
C CYS A 339 -13.35 2.63 -13.23
N PHE A 340 -13.71 3.75 -12.59
CA PHE A 340 -14.83 3.92 -11.68
C PHE A 340 -15.41 5.34 -11.87
N PRO A 341 -16.68 5.59 -11.54
CA PRO A 341 -17.31 6.90 -11.69
C PRO A 341 -16.55 8.05 -11.01
N ILE A 342 -16.08 7.89 -9.78
CA ILE A 342 -15.34 8.93 -9.05
C ILE A 342 -14.07 9.41 -9.78
N ALA A 343 -13.41 8.54 -10.57
CA ALA A 343 -12.25 8.96 -11.35
C ALA A 343 -12.61 10.04 -12.39
N VAL A 344 -13.83 9.97 -12.94
CA VAL A 344 -14.35 10.98 -13.86
C VAL A 344 -14.92 12.15 -13.08
N PHE A 345 -15.78 11.89 -12.10
CA PHE A 345 -16.40 12.95 -11.31
C PHE A 345 -15.37 13.88 -10.65
N ASN A 346 -14.27 13.35 -10.14
CA ASN A 346 -13.21 14.17 -9.53
C ASN A 346 -12.62 15.20 -10.53
N ILE A 347 -12.53 14.85 -11.81
CA ILE A 347 -12.13 15.79 -12.86
C ILE A 347 -13.25 16.81 -13.12
N LEU A 348 -14.49 16.35 -13.22
CA LEU A 348 -15.65 17.23 -13.44
C LEU A 348 -15.77 18.28 -12.34
N ASP A 349 -15.71 17.85 -11.07
CA ASP A 349 -15.81 18.71 -9.90
C ASP A 349 -14.64 19.72 -9.83
N GLY A 350 -13.40 19.25 -10.07
CA GLY A 350 -12.20 20.09 -9.95
C GLY A 350 -11.99 21.08 -11.10
N LEU A 351 -12.61 20.84 -12.26
CA LEU A 351 -12.53 21.70 -13.44
C LEU A 351 -13.85 22.44 -13.75
N GLY A 352 -14.96 22.09 -13.09
CA GLY A 352 -16.28 22.65 -13.36
C GLY A 352 -16.87 22.18 -14.70
N ILE A 353 -16.56 20.96 -15.15
CA ILE A 353 -17.13 20.39 -16.38
C ILE A 353 -18.48 19.75 -16.06
N SER A 354 -19.48 19.98 -16.92
CA SER A 354 -20.79 19.36 -16.75
C SER A 354 -20.74 17.87 -17.13
N PRO A 355 -21.44 16.96 -16.41
CA PRO A 355 -21.53 15.55 -16.81
C PRO A 355 -22.13 15.33 -18.20
N ASP A 356 -22.96 16.27 -18.68
CA ASP A 356 -23.58 16.28 -20.02
C ASP A 356 -22.85 17.16 -21.04
N ASP A 357 -21.57 17.49 -20.80
CA ASP A 357 -20.76 18.33 -21.69
C ASP A 357 -20.85 17.83 -23.15
N PRO A 358 -21.26 18.70 -24.11
CA PRO A 358 -21.57 18.28 -25.48
C PRO A 358 -20.35 17.78 -26.26
N ARG A 359 -19.13 18.05 -25.79
CA ARG A 359 -17.89 17.51 -26.38
C ARG A 359 -17.75 16.01 -26.12
N GLY A 360 -18.43 15.50 -25.08
CA GLY A 360 -18.26 14.17 -24.55
C GLY A 360 -17.01 14.04 -23.66
N LEU A 361 -17.06 13.07 -22.76
CA LEU A 361 -16.02 12.84 -21.74
C LEU A 361 -15.07 11.67 -22.08
N THR A 362 -15.29 11.03 -23.23
CA THR A 362 -14.43 9.93 -23.70
C THR A 362 -14.30 9.91 -25.23
N ALA A 363 -13.10 9.58 -25.68
CA ALA A 363 -12.80 9.23 -27.05
C ALA A 363 -12.77 7.72 -27.29
N THR A 364 -12.47 6.94 -26.26
CA THR A 364 -12.29 5.50 -26.39
C THR A 364 -13.54 4.71 -26.03
N GLY A 365 -14.33 5.18 -25.06
CA GLY A 365 -15.53 4.52 -24.54
C GLY A 365 -15.41 4.06 -23.08
N GLY A 366 -14.29 4.32 -22.40
CA GLY A 366 -14.08 4.04 -20.99
C GLY A 366 -13.88 2.58 -20.60
N LEU A 367 -13.16 2.35 -19.49
CA LEU A 367 -12.69 1.02 -19.10
C LEU A 367 -13.79 -0.03 -18.82
N PRO A 368 -14.98 0.33 -18.30
CA PRO A 368 -16.05 -0.66 -18.11
C PRO A 368 -16.59 -1.24 -19.43
N PHE A 369 -16.51 -0.46 -20.53
CA PHE A 369 -17.23 -0.76 -21.78
C PHE A 369 -16.27 -1.03 -22.95
N PHE A 370 -15.30 -0.15 -23.18
CA PHE A 370 -14.20 -0.39 -24.11
C PHE A 370 -13.39 -1.61 -23.66
N GLY A 371 -13.21 -1.78 -22.35
CA GLY A 371 -12.27 -2.73 -21.78
C GLY A 371 -11.16 -2.02 -21.01
N GLY A 372 -10.68 -2.65 -19.95
CA GLY A 372 -9.62 -2.14 -19.10
C GLY A 372 -8.36 -2.96 -19.28
N PRO A 373 -7.49 -2.67 -20.28
CA PRO A 373 -6.20 -3.34 -20.46
C PRO A 373 -5.18 -2.88 -19.42
N GLY A 374 -5.57 -3.01 -18.16
CA GLY A 374 -4.88 -2.55 -16.97
C GLY A 374 -4.24 -1.18 -17.11
N ASN A 375 -2.91 -1.14 -17.03
CA ASN A 375 -2.14 0.10 -17.06
C ASN A 375 -2.10 0.77 -18.44
N ASN A 376 -2.60 0.11 -19.49
CA ASN A 376 -2.42 0.55 -20.88
C ASN A 376 -3.63 1.29 -21.48
N TYR A 377 -4.73 1.47 -20.74
CA TYR A 377 -5.93 2.13 -21.29
C TYR A 377 -5.62 3.50 -21.90
N SER A 378 -4.86 4.35 -21.20
CA SER A 378 -4.57 5.71 -21.68
C SER A 378 -3.73 5.76 -22.95
N LEU A 379 -3.07 4.66 -23.35
CA LEU A 379 -2.40 4.61 -24.65
C LEU A 379 -3.40 4.48 -25.80
N HIS A 380 -4.52 3.77 -25.59
CA HIS A 380 -5.66 3.77 -26.51
C HIS A 380 -6.32 5.17 -26.57
N ALA A 381 -6.45 5.85 -25.43
CA ALA A 381 -6.96 7.22 -25.40
C ALA A 381 -6.09 8.18 -26.24
N ILE A 382 -4.76 8.09 -26.12
CA ILE A 382 -3.84 8.87 -26.96
C ILE A 382 -4.04 8.54 -28.45
N ALA A 383 -4.14 7.27 -28.82
CA ALA A 383 -4.35 6.85 -30.21
C ALA A 383 -5.66 7.41 -30.81
N GLU A 384 -6.76 7.36 -30.04
CA GLU A 384 -8.06 7.92 -30.45
C GLU A 384 -8.01 9.45 -30.57
N ILE A 385 -7.40 10.14 -29.60
CA ILE A 385 -7.25 11.60 -29.63
C ILE A 385 -6.43 12.05 -30.83
N VAL A 386 -5.26 11.42 -31.07
CA VAL A 386 -4.41 11.69 -32.24
C VAL A 386 -5.19 11.49 -33.55
N THR A 387 -5.94 10.40 -33.66
CA THR A 387 -6.76 10.11 -34.84
C THR A 387 -7.83 11.17 -35.08
N ARG A 388 -8.47 11.67 -34.01
CA ARG A 388 -9.54 12.67 -34.11
C ARG A 388 -9.02 14.06 -34.45
N VAL A 389 -7.94 14.53 -33.82
CA VAL A 389 -7.36 15.86 -34.14
C VAL A 389 -6.73 15.91 -35.53
N ARG A 390 -6.30 14.77 -36.09
CA ARG A 390 -5.92 14.68 -37.52
C ARG A 390 -7.09 14.86 -38.48
N ARG A 391 -8.31 14.45 -38.07
CA ARG A 391 -9.54 14.63 -38.87
C ARG A 391 -10.11 16.05 -38.76
N SER A 392 -9.73 16.79 -37.73
CA SER A 392 -10.10 18.19 -37.52
C SER A 392 -8.85 19.03 -37.23
N PRO A 393 -8.03 19.33 -38.26
CA PRO A 393 -6.76 20.02 -38.05
C PRO A 393 -6.94 21.39 -37.38
N GLY A 394 -6.11 21.69 -36.38
CA GLY A 394 -6.23 22.88 -35.53
C GLY A 394 -6.92 22.65 -34.20
N ASP A 395 -7.79 21.64 -34.08
CA ASP A 395 -8.46 21.33 -32.82
C ASP A 395 -7.50 20.80 -31.75
N PHE A 396 -7.88 20.99 -30.49
CA PHE A 396 -7.17 20.44 -29.34
C PHE A 396 -7.90 19.24 -28.76
N GLY A 397 -7.15 18.17 -28.49
CA GLY A 397 -7.61 17.01 -27.76
C GLY A 397 -6.92 16.89 -26.40
N LEU A 398 -7.65 16.41 -25.40
CA LEU A 398 -7.17 16.26 -24.03
C LEU A 398 -7.25 14.78 -23.59
N VAL A 399 -6.13 14.24 -23.13
CA VAL A 399 -6.07 12.94 -22.44
C VAL A 399 -5.82 13.19 -20.96
N ILE A 400 -6.61 12.55 -20.10
CA ILE A 400 -6.47 12.60 -18.64
C ILE A 400 -6.33 11.17 -18.14
N ALA A 401 -5.15 10.85 -17.63
CA ALA A 401 -4.75 9.49 -17.25
C ALA A 401 -4.62 9.37 -15.73
N ASN A 402 -5.09 8.25 -15.17
CA ASN A 402 -5.11 7.99 -13.72
C ASN A 402 -4.52 6.61 -13.41
N GLY A 403 -3.76 6.51 -12.31
CA GLY A 403 -3.26 5.24 -11.80
C GLY A 403 -3.30 5.12 -10.27
N GLY A 404 -3.32 3.87 -9.81
CA GLY A 404 -3.58 3.56 -8.40
C GLY A 404 -5.03 3.83 -8.02
N VAL A 405 -5.25 4.37 -6.83
CA VAL A 405 -6.56 4.73 -6.28
C VAL A 405 -6.67 6.26 -6.22
N LEU A 406 -6.81 6.87 -7.41
CA LEU A 406 -6.63 8.32 -7.60
C LEU A 406 -5.25 8.80 -7.12
N SER A 407 -4.22 7.96 -7.24
CA SER A 407 -2.91 8.18 -6.61
C SER A 407 -1.93 8.93 -7.50
N LYS A 408 -1.98 8.70 -8.82
CA LYS A 408 -1.02 9.25 -9.78
C LYS A 408 -1.77 9.70 -11.02
N HIS A 409 -1.50 10.91 -11.50
CA HIS A 409 -2.25 11.55 -12.57
C HIS A 409 -1.32 12.14 -13.61
N ALA A 410 -1.72 12.04 -14.87
CA ALA A 410 -1.01 12.68 -15.97
C ALA A 410 -2.00 13.23 -16.98
N ALA A 411 -1.66 14.37 -17.59
CA ALA A 411 -2.48 15.01 -18.61
C ALA A 411 -1.66 15.31 -19.85
N GLY A 412 -2.30 15.29 -21.02
CA GLY A 412 -1.70 15.62 -22.31
C GLY A 412 -2.66 16.37 -23.21
N VAL A 413 -2.18 17.45 -23.83
CA VAL A 413 -2.91 18.28 -24.79
C VAL A 413 -2.30 18.11 -26.17
N TYR A 414 -3.12 17.72 -27.15
CA TYR A 414 -2.68 17.31 -28.48
C TYR A 414 -3.31 18.16 -29.58
N SER A 415 -2.53 18.59 -30.56
CA SER A 415 -3.06 19.25 -31.76
C SER A 415 -2.13 19.07 -32.96
N THR A 416 -2.68 19.15 -34.16
CA THR A 416 -1.90 19.21 -35.41
C THR A 416 -1.26 20.58 -35.65
N THR A 417 -1.65 21.61 -34.89
CA THR A 417 -1.03 22.93 -34.95
C THR A 417 0.45 22.82 -34.57
N PRO A 418 1.40 23.27 -35.42
CA PRO A 418 2.81 23.27 -35.07
C PRO A 418 3.11 24.12 -33.83
N ALA A 419 3.81 23.54 -32.87
CA ALA A 419 4.26 24.23 -31.66
C ALA A 419 5.65 23.75 -31.22
N PRO A 420 6.50 24.62 -30.68
CA PRO A 420 7.76 24.21 -30.09
C PRO A 420 7.52 23.41 -28.81
N TRP A 421 8.48 22.55 -28.45
CA TRP A 421 8.46 21.89 -27.14
C TRP A 421 8.51 22.91 -26.00
N ARG A 422 7.67 22.68 -24.98
CA ARG A 422 7.65 23.49 -23.76
C ARG A 422 7.74 22.57 -22.56
N ALA A 423 8.83 22.69 -21.81
CA ALA A 423 8.94 21.97 -20.56
C ALA A 423 7.86 22.43 -19.57
N ASP A 424 7.22 21.48 -18.90
CA ASP A 424 6.27 21.76 -17.85
C ASP A 424 6.97 22.06 -16.51
N ASN A 425 6.21 22.59 -15.55
CA ASN A 425 6.64 22.80 -14.17
C ASN A 425 5.84 21.98 -13.14
N SER A 426 5.64 20.69 -13.38
CA SER A 426 4.91 19.77 -12.50
C SER A 426 5.49 19.74 -11.09
N ALA A 427 6.81 19.89 -10.93
CA ALA A 427 7.46 19.94 -9.62
C ALA A 427 6.95 21.11 -8.74
N LYS A 428 6.67 22.27 -9.33
CA LYS A 428 6.07 23.41 -8.61
C LYS A 428 4.63 23.11 -8.20
N VAL A 429 3.85 22.52 -9.10
CA VAL A 429 2.46 22.13 -8.82
C VAL A 429 2.43 21.08 -7.70
N GLN A 430 3.31 20.09 -7.75
CA GLN A 430 3.45 19.07 -6.71
C GLN A 430 3.81 19.68 -5.35
N ALA A 431 4.76 20.64 -5.30
CA ALA A 431 5.11 21.31 -4.06
C ALA A 431 3.93 22.08 -3.43
N GLN A 432 3.01 22.60 -4.24
CA GLN A 432 1.77 23.23 -3.76
C GLN A 432 0.79 22.21 -3.19
N LEU A 433 0.63 21.07 -3.86
CA LEU A 433 -0.19 19.96 -3.39
C LEU A 433 0.35 19.45 -2.05
N ASP A 434 1.66 19.22 -1.95
CA ASP A 434 2.36 18.68 -0.78
C ASP A 434 2.30 19.60 0.45
N ALA A 435 2.13 20.91 0.24
CA ALA A 435 2.05 21.91 1.33
C ALA A 435 0.72 21.89 2.11
N VAL A 436 -0.32 21.25 1.57
CA VAL A 436 -1.62 21.11 2.26
C VAL A 436 -1.48 20.22 3.50
N PRO A 437 -2.04 20.58 4.68
CA PRO A 437 -1.97 19.73 5.87
C PRO A 437 -2.59 18.34 5.66
N THR A 438 -2.01 17.33 6.31
CA THR A 438 -2.53 15.94 6.27
C THR A 438 -3.41 15.64 7.47
N VAL A 439 -4.29 14.65 7.34
CA VAL A 439 -5.01 14.06 8.48
C VAL A 439 -4.09 13.07 9.20
N PRO A 440 -3.90 13.15 10.53
CA PRO A 440 -3.14 12.15 11.28
C PRO A 440 -3.76 10.76 11.13
N THR A 441 -2.94 9.70 11.11
CA THR A 441 -3.41 8.31 10.98
C THR A 441 -2.97 7.47 12.17
N ILE A 442 -3.78 6.49 12.55
CA ILE A 442 -3.48 5.55 13.63
C ILE A 442 -3.76 4.10 13.19
N GLY A 443 -2.82 3.21 13.49
CA GLY A 443 -2.92 1.79 13.12
C GLY A 443 -3.84 1.00 14.06
N ASP A 444 -3.66 1.18 15.37
CA ASP A 444 -4.44 0.55 16.42
C ASP A 444 -5.34 1.61 17.07
N ALA A 445 -6.62 1.61 16.71
CA ALA A 445 -7.59 2.61 17.15
C ALA A 445 -8.50 2.04 18.24
N ASP A 446 -8.68 2.77 19.34
CA ASP A 446 -9.56 2.42 20.44
C ASP A 446 -10.35 3.65 20.90
N GLY A 447 -11.67 3.51 21.02
CA GLY A 447 -12.54 4.54 21.58
C GLY A 447 -13.70 4.95 20.67
N PRO A 448 -14.43 6.01 21.05
CA PRO A 448 -15.48 6.59 20.23
C PRO A 448 -14.91 7.29 19.00
N ALA A 449 -15.65 7.23 17.89
CA ALA A 449 -15.23 7.70 16.58
C ALA A 449 -16.42 8.13 15.74
N ILE A 450 -16.15 8.86 14.66
CA ILE A 450 -17.12 9.22 13.63
C ILE A 450 -16.80 8.46 12.34
N LEU A 451 -17.82 7.87 11.72
CA LEU A 451 -17.73 7.22 10.41
C LEU A 451 -17.55 8.26 9.31
N GLU A 452 -16.47 8.21 8.53
CA GLU A 452 -16.26 9.10 7.38
C GLU A 452 -16.71 8.45 6.07
N THR A 453 -16.39 7.17 5.87
CA THR A 453 -16.83 6.42 4.67
C THR A 453 -16.77 4.91 4.91
N TYR A 454 -17.36 4.15 3.98
CA TYR A 454 -17.55 2.72 4.09
C TYR A 454 -17.61 2.03 2.73
N THR A 455 -17.46 0.72 2.74
CA THR A 455 -17.86 -0.15 1.64
C THR A 455 -18.30 -1.52 2.16
N VAL A 456 -19.26 -2.12 1.46
CA VAL A 456 -19.75 -3.48 1.72
C VAL A 456 -19.48 -4.34 0.50
N ILE A 457 -18.81 -5.46 0.70
CA ILE A 457 -18.43 -6.43 -0.33
C ILE A 457 -19.32 -7.67 -0.16
N PRO A 458 -20.23 -7.95 -1.12
CA PRO A 458 -21.04 -9.16 -1.09
C PRO A 458 -20.20 -10.42 -1.35
N SER A 459 -20.46 -11.51 -0.62
CA SER A 459 -19.91 -12.83 -0.93
C SER A 459 -20.95 -13.74 -1.59
N LYS A 460 -20.49 -14.63 -2.47
CA LYS A 460 -21.28 -15.74 -3.03
C LYS A 460 -21.80 -16.70 -1.95
N SER A 461 -21.14 -16.76 -0.79
CA SER A 461 -21.55 -17.62 0.33
C SER A 461 -22.65 -17.00 1.21
N GLY A 462 -23.19 -15.83 0.85
CA GLY A 462 -24.14 -15.06 1.66
C GLY A 462 -23.51 -14.32 2.85
N LYS A 463 -22.21 -14.50 3.11
CA LYS A 463 -21.49 -13.71 4.13
C LYS A 463 -21.21 -12.32 3.61
N ARG A 464 -21.49 -11.28 4.40
CA ARG A 464 -21.10 -9.91 4.07
C ARG A 464 -19.73 -9.61 4.70
N THR A 465 -18.91 -8.89 3.97
CA THR A 465 -17.66 -8.33 4.48
C THR A 465 -17.66 -6.85 4.17
N GLY A 466 -16.97 -6.04 4.95
CA GLY A 466 -16.87 -4.63 4.67
C GLY A 466 -15.76 -3.97 5.48
N ALA A 467 -15.45 -2.75 5.09
CA ALA A 467 -14.49 -1.90 5.76
C ALA A 467 -15.07 -0.51 5.91
N VAL A 468 -14.66 0.17 6.96
CA VAL A 468 -14.95 1.57 7.21
C VAL A 468 -13.66 2.35 7.38
N ILE A 469 -13.71 3.63 7.07
CA ILE A 469 -12.75 4.62 7.51
C ILE A 469 -13.48 5.55 8.48
N GLY A 470 -12.88 5.76 9.65
CA GLY A 470 -13.41 6.68 10.66
C GLY A 470 -12.31 7.53 11.28
N ARG A 471 -12.72 8.57 12.02
CA ARG A 471 -11.83 9.40 12.84
C ARG A 471 -12.20 9.27 14.31
N LEU A 472 -11.20 9.08 15.17
CA LEU A 472 -11.42 9.11 16.62
C LEU A 472 -12.01 10.47 17.02
N ILE A 473 -12.83 10.51 18.07
CA ILE A 473 -13.26 11.77 18.66
C ILE A 473 -12.10 12.31 19.50
N ASP A 474 -11.72 13.57 19.28
CA ASP A 474 -10.69 14.26 20.05
C ASP A 474 -11.13 15.70 20.31
N ASP A 475 -11.67 15.95 21.50
CA ASP A 475 -12.16 17.26 21.93
C ASP A 475 -11.05 18.33 22.00
N ALA A 476 -9.77 17.92 21.98
CA ALA A 476 -8.64 18.86 21.93
C ALA A 476 -8.33 19.34 20.51
N SER A 477 -8.84 18.66 19.48
CA SER A 477 -8.63 19.03 18.08
C SER A 477 -9.59 20.14 17.61
N PRO A 478 -9.21 20.99 16.63
CA PRO A 478 -10.05 22.12 16.19
C PRO A 478 -11.40 21.73 15.58
N ASP A 479 -11.49 20.55 14.96
CA ASP A 479 -12.70 20.00 14.33
C ASP A 479 -13.39 18.93 15.19
N GLY A 480 -12.91 18.69 16.43
CA GLY A 480 -13.42 17.64 17.32
C GLY A 480 -13.05 16.21 16.90
N LEU A 481 -12.21 16.05 15.88
CA LEU A 481 -11.81 14.79 15.31
C LEU A 481 -10.29 14.58 15.39
N GLY A 482 -9.88 13.43 15.90
CA GLY A 482 -8.51 12.98 15.98
C GLY A 482 -8.04 12.23 14.73
N ALA A 483 -7.18 11.23 14.96
CA ALA A 483 -6.57 10.45 13.90
C ALA A 483 -7.58 9.54 13.16
N ARG A 484 -7.35 9.37 11.87
CA ARG A 484 -8.07 8.47 10.98
C ARG A 484 -7.58 7.03 11.11
N PHE A 485 -8.51 6.08 11.03
CA PHE A 485 -8.22 4.65 11.07
C PHE A 485 -9.06 3.89 10.03
N VAL A 486 -8.64 2.66 9.73
CA VAL A 486 -9.43 1.67 8.97
C VAL A 486 -9.91 0.60 9.95
N ALA A 487 -11.14 0.13 9.81
CA ALA A 487 -11.66 -1.00 10.60
C ALA A 487 -12.53 -1.93 9.74
N ASN A 488 -12.61 -3.21 10.11
CA ASN A 488 -13.53 -4.14 9.45
C ASN A 488 -14.82 -4.30 10.23
N LEU A 489 -15.90 -4.58 9.49
CA LEU A 489 -17.15 -5.05 10.05
C LEU A 489 -17.09 -6.55 10.37
N ASP A 490 -17.80 -6.95 11.41
CA ASP A 490 -18.06 -8.36 11.67
C ASP A 490 -19.14 -8.89 10.73
N SER A 491 -18.91 -10.06 10.15
CA SER A 491 -19.81 -10.63 9.13
C SER A 491 -21.23 -10.93 9.62
N ASP A 492 -21.43 -10.99 10.94
CA ASP A 492 -22.69 -11.24 11.62
C ASP A 492 -23.30 -9.98 12.28
N ASP A 493 -22.82 -8.79 11.93
CA ASP A 493 -23.34 -7.51 12.43
C ASP A 493 -24.46 -6.96 11.53
N ASP A 494 -25.63 -7.58 11.59
CA ASP A 494 -26.78 -7.22 10.76
C ASP A 494 -27.17 -5.76 10.92
N GLU A 495 -27.17 -5.23 12.15
CA GLU A 495 -27.56 -3.85 12.45
C GLU A 495 -26.64 -2.84 11.75
N PHE A 496 -25.33 -3.06 11.80
CA PHE A 496 -24.37 -2.19 11.12
C PHE A 496 -24.49 -2.32 9.60
N PHE A 497 -24.61 -3.54 9.06
CA PHE A 497 -24.82 -3.70 7.61
C PHE A 497 -26.12 -3.04 7.14
N ASP A 498 -27.19 -3.11 7.93
CA ASP A 498 -28.46 -2.47 7.62
C ASP A 498 -28.32 -0.95 7.62
N LEU A 499 -27.61 -0.36 8.58
CA LEU A 499 -27.27 1.08 8.55
C LEU A 499 -26.56 1.45 7.23
N LEU A 500 -25.52 0.71 6.87
CA LEU A 500 -24.69 1.03 5.69
C LEU A 500 -25.44 0.87 4.36
N LEU A 501 -26.36 -0.09 4.28
CA LEU A 501 -27.04 -0.44 3.03
C LEU A 501 -28.39 0.24 2.86
N THR A 502 -29.02 0.70 3.95
CA THR A 502 -30.38 1.28 3.93
C THR A 502 -30.44 2.75 4.30
N SER A 503 -29.47 3.29 5.05
CA SER A 503 -29.40 4.74 5.32
C SER A 503 -29.06 5.49 4.04
N ASP A 504 -29.73 6.61 3.80
CA ASP A 504 -29.36 7.51 2.70
C ASP A 504 -27.93 8.02 2.85
N ASP A 505 -27.47 8.28 4.07
CA ASP A 505 -26.10 8.67 4.36
C ASP A 505 -25.68 8.22 5.76
N PRO A 506 -24.86 7.17 5.88
CA PRO A 506 -24.36 6.72 7.18
C PRO A 506 -23.12 7.50 7.64
N ALA A 507 -22.44 8.26 6.77
CA ALA A 507 -21.30 9.06 7.19
C ALA A 507 -21.74 10.14 8.21
N GLY A 508 -20.87 10.43 9.18
CA GLY A 508 -21.20 11.24 10.36
C GLY A 508 -21.78 10.47 11.55
N THR A 509 -22.07 9.17 11.40
CA THR A 509 -22.56 8.34 12.51
C THR A 509 -21.47 8.10 13.54
N GLU A 510 -21.81 8.26 14.82
CA GLU A 510 -20.95 7.88 15.94
C GLU A 510 -20.84 6.35 16.02
N ILE A 511 -19.61 5.87 16.14
CA ILE A 511 -19.23 4.46 16.15
C ILE A 511 -18.19 4.24 17.26
N VAL A 512 -18.01 3.00 17.67
CA VAL A 512 -16.96 2.59 18.62
C VAL A 512 -16.00 1.66 17.90
N VAL A 513 -14.72 2.00 17.95
CA VAL A 513 -13.63 1.18 17.41
C VAL A 513 -12.83 0.55 18.54
N ARG A 514 -12.37 -0.69 18.31
CA ARG A 514 -11.40 -1.36 19.16
C ARG A 514 -10.34 -2.06 18.33
N SER A 515 -9.10 -1.95 18.74
CA SER A 515 -7.95 -2.57 18.09
C SER A 515 -7.77 -4.02 18.54
N PHE A 516 -7.32 -4.87 17.61
CA PHE A 516 -6.98 -6.28 17.85
C PHE A 516 -5.79 -6.65 16.98
N ASP A 517 -5.15 -7.79 17.25
CA ASP A 517 -3.98 -8.27 16.50
C ASP A 517 -4.20 -8.31 14.98
N LYS A 518 -5.41 -8.69 14.56
CA LYS A 518 -5.81 -8.80 13.14
C LYS A 518 -6.39 -7.50 12.55
N GLY A 519 -6.20 -6.37 13.21
CA GLY A 519 -6.75 -5.07 12.84
C GLY A 519 -7.95 -4.67 13.68
N ASN A 520 -8.41 -3.45 13.46
CA ASN A 520 -9.50 -2.82 14.18
C ASN A 520 -10.86 -3.45 13.81
N ARG A 521 -11.77 -3.45 14.79
CA ARG A 521 -13.18 -3.79 14.63
C ARG A 521 -14.03 -2.62 15.08
N VAL A 522 -15.22 -2.52 14.50
CA VAL A 522 -16.13 -1.40 14.74
C VAL A 522 -17.51 -1.91 15.11
N LYS A 523 -18.21 -1.17 15.98
CA LYS A 523 -19.62 -1.35 16.34
C LYS A 523 -20.33 0.00 16.42
N LEU A 524 -21.67 -0.01 16.34
CA LEU A 524 -22.47 1.21 16.52
C LEU A 524 -22.48 1.71 17.97
N THR A 525 -22.31 0.80 18.94
CA THR A 525 -22.35 1.16 20.36
C THR A 525 -21.28 0.41 21.16
N GLU A 526 -20.87 0.99 22.29
CA GLU A 526 -19.96 0.34 23.23
C GLU A 526 -20.59 -0.94 23.81
N ALA A 527 -21.90 -0.95 24.03
CA ALA A 527 -22.62 -2.15 24.48
C ALA A 527 -22.51 -3.30 23.47
N ALA A 528 -22.68 -3.03 22.18
CA ALA A 528 -22.50 -4.03 21.12
C ALA A 528 -21.04 -4.48 21.02
N MET A 529 -20.08 -3.56 21.18
CA MET A 529 -18.65 -3.89 21.23
C MET A 529 -18.34 -4.85 22.38
N ASN A 530 -18.82 -4.55 23.58
CA ASN A 530 -18.61 -5.38 24.76
C ASN A 530 -19.37 -6.71 24.72
N ALA A 531 -20.54 -6.76 24.07
CA ALA A 531 -21.28 -8.01 23.90
C ALA A 531 -20.56 -8.98 22.95
N LYS A 532 -20.00 -8.47 21.84
CA LYS A 532 -19.27 -9.28 20.85
C LYS A 532 -17.85 -9.61 21.29
N TYR A 533 -17.19 -8.63 21.88
CA TYR A 533 -15.80 -8.67 22.33
C TYR A 533 -15.78 -8.35 23.83
N PRO A 534 -16.23 -9.27 24.70
CA PRO A 534 -16.19 -9.04 26.13
C PRO A 534 -14.74 -8.82 26.55
N ALA A 535 -14.53 -7.83 27.41
CA ALA A 535 -13.25 -7.65 28.07
C ALA A 535 -12.98 -8.92 28.92
N VAL A 536 -12.04 -9.74 28.48
CA VAL A 536 -11.60 -10.90 29.25
C VAL A 536 -10.52 -10.41 30.20
N ALA A 537 -10.75 -10.55 31.50
CA ALA A 537 -9.70 -10.28 32.48
C ALA A 537 -8.49 -11.16 32.15
N PRO A 538 -7.27 -10.59 32.07
CA PRO A 538 -6.09 -11.38 31.78
C PRO A 538 -5.96 -12.55 32.76
N ALA A 539 -5.90 -13.75 32.22
CA ALA A 539 -5.82 -14.97 33.00
C ALA A 539 -4.96 -16.01 32.27
N PHE A 540 -4.30 -16.86 33.06
CA PHE A 540 -3.53 -17.96 32.51
C PHE A 540 -4.46 -19.06 32.00
N ARG A 541 -4.07 -19.71 30.89
CA ARG A 541 -4.77 -20.86 30.32
C ARG A 541 -4.36 -22.15 31.03
N ASP A 542 -5.21 -23.17 30.96
CA ASP A 542 -4.91 -24.51 31.50
C ASP A 542 -3.69 -25.14 30.82
N SER A 543 -3.47 -24.83 29.53
CA SER A 543 -2.30 -25.28 28.77
C SER A 543 -2.02 -24.33 27.60
N TYR A 544 -0.78 -24.39 27.12
CA TYR A 544 -0.24 -23.66 25.99
C TYR A 544 0.50 -24.65 25.08
N GLU A 545 0.47 -24.45 23.77
CA GLU A 545 1.08 -25.35 22.80
C GLU A 545 2.55 -25.03 22.56
N HIS A 546 2.92 -23.74 22.58
CA HIS A 546 4.24 -23.25 22.18
C HIS A 546 5.02 -22.61 23.32
N VAL A 547 4.45 -22.50 24.51
CA VAL A 547 5.08 -21.93 25.71
C VAL A 547 4.83 -22.85 26.90
N GLU A 548 5.83 -23.03 27.76
CA GLU A 548 5.67 -23.67 29.07
C GLU A 548 5.72 -22.59 30.15
N ILE A 549 4.82 -22.67 31.14
CA ILE A 549 4.87 -21.79 32.32
C ILE A 549 5.04 -22.63 33.59
N ARG A 550 5.80 -22.10 34.55
CA ARG A 550 5.91 -22.64 35.91
C ARG A 550 5.80 -21.49 36.89
N ARG A 551 4.94 -21.64 37.90
CA ARG A 551 4.86 -20.72 39.04
C ARG A 551 5.62 -21.30 40.23
N ASP A 552 6.37 -20.46 40.92
CA ASP A 552 7.07 -20.80 42.16
C ASP A 552 6.94 -19.63 43.15
N GLY A 553 5.93 -19.69 44.00
CA GLY A 553 5.54 -18.54 44.83
C GLY A 553 5.22 -17.31 43.98
N HIS A 554 5.96 -16.22 44.21
CA HIS A 554 5.84 -14.95 43.50
C HIS A 554 6.63 -14.89 42.17
N LEU A 555 7.29 -15.98 41.77
CA LEU A 555 8.04 -16.10 40.51
C LEU A 555 7.22 -16.80 39.42
N LEU A 556 7.23 -16.23 38.21
CA LEU A 556 6.77 -16.87 36.99
C LEU A 556 7.97 -17.21 36.09
N GLU A 557 8.12 -18.48 35.72
CA GLU A 557 9.05 -18.90 34.67
C GLU A 557 8.26 -19.16 33.39
N VAL A 558 8.69 -18.54 32.29
CA VAL A 558 8.12 -18.64 30.95
C VAL A 558 9.18 -19.21 30.02
N THR A 559 8.91 -20.34 29.37
CA THR A 559 9.83 -21.02 28.47
C THR A 559 9.22 -21.12 27.08
N ILE A 560 9.84 -20.49 26.07
CA ILE A 560 9.46 -20.65 24.67
C ILE A 560 9.77 -22.10 24.26
N ASN A 561 8.76 -22.88 23.90
CA ASN A 561 8.86 -24.32 23.66
C ASN A 561 8.72 -24.66 22.17
N ARG A 562 9.68 -24.19 21.36
CA ARG A 562 9.79 -24.53 19.92
C ARG A 562 11.24 -24.89 19.55
N PRO A 563 11.90 -25.83 20.25
CA PRO A 563 13.34 -26.06 20.12
C PRO A 563 13.75 -26.49 18.70
N ASP A 564 12.90 -27.24 17.98
CA ASP A 564 13.16 -27.69 16.61
C ASP A 564 13.23 -26.53 15.61
N ALA A 565 12.50 -25.44 15.89
CA ALA A 565 12.55 -24.18 15.14
C ALA A 565 13.47 -23.14 15.81
N ARG A 566 14.40 -23.56 16.68
CA ARG A 566 15.29 -22.66 17.44
C ARG A 566 14.54 -21.58 18.23
N ASN A 567 13.37 -21.94 18.75
CA ASN A 567 12.47 -21.04 19.48
C ASN A 567 12.06 -19.80 18.67
N ALA A 568 12.01 -19.92 17.34
CA ALA A 568 11.40 -18.90 16.48
C ALA A 568 9.89 -18.79 16.76
N LEU A 569 9.37 -17.57 16.81
CA LEU A 569 7.97 -17.31 17.09
C LEU A 569 7.16 -17.26 15.79
N ASN A 570 6.18 -18.14 15.67
CA ASN A 570 5.08 -18.01 14.72
C ASN A 570 3.97 -17.13 15.33
N PRO A 571 2.89 -16.80 14.59
CA PRO A 571 1.78 -16.01 15.12
C PRO A 571 1.14 -16.59 16.39
N ALA A 572 0.99 -17.92 16.47
CA ALA A 572 0.40 -18.58 17.63
C ALA A 572 1.27 -18.43 18.89
N ALA A 573 2.59 -18.63 18.78
CA ALA A 573 3.52 -18.49 19.90
C ALA A 573 3.59 -17.03 20.39
N ASN A 574 3.51 -16.06 19.47
CA ASN A 574 3.39 -14.65 19.86
C ASN A 574 2.12 -14.38 20.67
N ALA A 575 0.97 -14.87 20.21
CA ALA A 575 -0.30 -14.69 20.91
C ALA A 575 -0.34 -15.38 22.28
N GLU A 576 0.30 -16.55 22.43
CA GLU A 576 0.44 -17.21 23.73
C GLU A 576 1.27 -16.37 24.70
N LEU A 577 2.46 -15.92 24.29
CA LEU A 577 3.33 -15.09 25.12
C LEU A 577 2.64 -13.77 25.53
N ASP A 578 1.93 -13.14 24.60
CA ASP A 578 1.15 -11.93 24.91
C ASP A 578 0.11 -12.16 26.00
N SER A 579 -0.69 -13.22 25.88
CA SER A 579 -1.68 -13.57 26.90
C SER A 579 -1.06 -13.94 28.26
N ILE A 580 0.14 -14.56 28.24
CA ILE A 580 0.88 -14.92 29.45
C ILE A 580 1.39 -13.67 30.16
N PHE A 581 1.93 -12.70 29.40
CA PHE A 581 2.42 -11.46 29.99
C PHE A 581 1.28 -10.56 30.45
N ASP A 582 0.14 -10.51 29.75
CA ASP A 582 -1.06 -9.83 30.26
C ASP A 582 -1.50 -10.42 31.60
N ALA A 583 -1.62 -11.75 31.69
CA ALA A 583 -1.99 -12.44 32.92
C ALA A 583 -0.96 -12.23 34.03
N TYR A 584 0.34 -12.26 33.68
CA TYR A 584 1.41 -11.95 34.62
C TYR A 584 1.25 -10.54 35.17
N PHE A 585 1.08 -9.51 34.32
CA PHE A 585 1.01 -8.13 34.79
C PHE A 585 -0.25 -7.85 35.63
N ALA A 586 -1.36 -8.54 35.34
CA ALA A 586 -2.61 -8.43 36.09
C ALA A 586 -2.63 -9.18 37.44
N ASP A 587 -1.78 -10.21 37.61
CA ASP A 587 -1.76 -11.04 38.83
C ASP A 587 -0.91 -10.40 39.94
N ASP A 588 -1.54 -9.85 40.97
CA ASP A 588 -0.87 -9.19 42.11
C ASP A 588 0.04 -10.12 42.92
N ASP A 589 -0.21 -11.44 42.88
CA ASP A 589 0.60 -12.44 43.56
C ASP A 589 1.89 -12.77 42.79
N LEU A 590 2.04 -12.35 41.52
CA LEU A 590 3.28 -12.53 40.77
C LEU A 590 4.09 -11.24 40.75
N TRP A 591 5.36 -11.32 41.17
CA TRP A 591 6.24 -10.16 41.34
C TRP A 591 7.40 -10.13 40.36
N VAL A 592 7.91 -11.27 39.90
CA VAL A 592 9.04 -11.36 38.96
C VAL A 592 8.75 -12.42 37.91
N ALA A 593 9.11 -12.17 36.66
CA ALA A 593 9.09 -13.16 35.59
C ALA A 593 10.50 -13.45 35.05
N ILE A 594 10.76 -14.70 34.68
CA ILE A 594 11.93 -15.13 33.90
C ILE A 594 11.42 -15.66 32.56
N LEU A 595 11.99 -15.17 31.45
CA LEU A 595 11.76 -15.68 30.10
C LEU A 595 13.02 -16.42 29.61
N THR A 596 12.87 -17.62 29.06
CA THR A 596 13.96 -18.43 28.46
C THR A 596 13.47 -19.19 27.23
N GLY A 597 14.40 -19.74 26.42
CA GLY A 597 14.08 -20.73 25.39
C GLY A 597 14.22 -22.16 25.89
N LYS A 598 13.45 -23.11 25.32
CA LYS A 598 13.62 -24.55 25.55
C LYS A 598 14.91 -25.04 24.89
N GLY A 599 15.67 -25.89 25.59
CA GLY A 599 16.92 -26.47 25.10
C GLY A 599 18.15 -25.61 25.41
N ASP A 600 19.22 -25.82 24.65
CA ASP A 600 20.55 -25.20 24.85
C ASP A 600 21.03 -24.43 23.61
N LYS A 601 20.29 -24.47 22.51
CA LYS A 601 20.71 -23.85 21.25
C LYS A 601 20.34 -22.37 21.17
N ALA A 602 19.10 -22.03 21.51
CA ALA A 602 18.55 -20.71 21.24
C ALA A 602 17.65 -20.26 22.37
N PHE A 603 17.83 -19.00 22.78
CA PHE A 603 16.79 -18.25 23.47
C PHE A 603 15.61 -18.02 22.53
N SER A 604 15.89 -17.39 21.39
CA SER A 604 15.00 -17.32 20.24
C SER A 604 15.77 -16.84 19.01
N SER A 605 15.49 -17.43 17.84
CA SER A 605 16.00 -16.92 16.57
C SER A 605 15.11 -15.85 15.92
N GLY A 606 14.09 -15.35 16.63
CA GLY A 606 13.21 -14.29 16.14
C GLY A 606 11.98 -14.81 15.39
N ASN A 607 11.58 -14.13 14.31
CA ASN A 607 10.38 -14.46 13.56
C ASN A 607 10.52 -15.77 12.75
N ASP A 608 9.49 -16.61 12.75
CA ASP A 608 9.45 -17.84 11.97
C ASP A 608 9.16 -17.53 10.49
N LEU A 609 10.22 -17.26 9.72
CA LEU A 609 10.11 -16.83 8.32
C LEU A 609 9.41 -17.85 7.41
N ALA A 610 9.48 -19.14 7.73
CA ALA A 610 8.78 -20.18 6.98
C ALA A 610 7.25 -20.10 7.21
N ALA A 611 6.84 -19.77 8.44
CA ALA A 611 5.44 -19.52 8.76
C ALA A 611 4.93 -18.18 8.18
N THR A 612 5.80 -17.17 7.99
CA THR A 612 5.42 -15.84 7.49
C THR A 612 5.51 -15.64 5.97
N ALA A 613 5.81 -16.69 5.20
CA ALA A 613 5.83 -16.63 3.73
C ALA A 613 4.43 -16.48 3.08
N SER A 614 3.36 -16.57 3.87
CA SER A 614 1.97 -16.34 3.42
C SER A 614 1.47 -14.95 3.85
N PRO A 615 0.76 -14.19 3.00
CA PRO A 615 0.19 -12.88 3.34
C PRO A 615 -0.70 -12.86 4.59
N ALA A 616 -1.26 -14.01 4.98
CA ALA A 616 -2.09 -14.16 6.17
C ALA A 616 -1.29 -14.25 7.50
N ALA A 617 0.04 -14.21 7.47
CA ALA A 617 0.90 -14.61 8.59
C ALA A 617 1.75 -13.49 9.22
N LEU A 618 1.53 -12.22 8.87
CA LEU A 618 2.20 -11.05 9.47
C LEU A 618 1.55 -10.57 10.79
N SER A 619 0.92 -11.47 11.56
CA SER A 619 0.20 -11.10 12.79
C SER A 619 1.15 -11.09 13.98
N VAL A 620 1.46 -9.90 14.49
CA VAL A 620 2.11 -9.65 15.78
C VAL A 620 1.07 -9.05 16.73
N PRO A 621 1.05 -9.43 18.03
CA PRO A 621 0.13 -8.86 19.01
C PRO A 621 0.28 -7.35 19.15
N LYS A 622 -0.77 -6.68 19.65
CA LYS A 622 -0.74 -5.23 19.92
C LYS A 622 0.42 -4.82 20.81
N ASN A 623 0.77 -5.62 21.82
CA ASN A 623 1.90 -5.37 22.72
C ASN A 623 3.26 -5.72 22.09
N GLY A 624 3.30 -6.00 20.78
CA GLY A 624 4.51 -6.28 20.00
C GLY A 624 4.93 -7.74 20.00
N PHE A 625 6.10 -8.00 19.40
CA PHE A 625 6.71 -9.33 19.34
C PHE A 625 6.91 -9.89 20.76
N ALA A 626 6.53 -11.16 20.95
CA ALA A 626 6.39 -11.85 22.25
C ALA A 626 5.50 -11.15 23.29
N GLY A 627 4.66 -10.18 22.91
CA GLY A 627 3.83 -9.41 23.83
C GLY A 627 4.60 -8.45 24.74
N LEU A 628 5.86 -8.15 24.40
CA LEU A 628 6.75 -7.30 25.21
C LEU A 628 7.29 -6.09 24.45
N THR A 629 7.66 -6.25 23.18
CA THR A 629 8.48 -5.26 22.47
C THR A 629 7.78 -3.94 22.16
N ALA A 630 6.44 -3.89 22.15
CA ALA A 630 5.64 -2.68 21.98
C ALA A 630 4.65 -2.46 23.14
N ARG A 631 4.86 -3.14 24.28
CA ARG A 631 4.04 -2.94 25.47
C ARG A 631 4.32 -1.57 26.07
N GLU A 632 3.27 -0.82 26.39
CA GLU A 632 3.35 0.56 26.86
C GLU A 632 4.12 0.71 28.19
N SER A 633 3.95 -0.24 29.11
CA SER A 633 4.70 -0.30 30.37
C SER A 633 4.93 -1.75 30.80
N LEU A 634 6.06 -2.00 31.47
CA LEU A 634 6.38 -3.28 32.09
C LEU A 634 6.45 -3.09 33.61
N PRO A 635 5.31 -2.92 34.30
CA PRO A 635 5.30 -2.46 35.70
C PRO A 635 5.95 -3.43 36.69
N LYS A 636 6.27 -4.66 36.26
CA LYS A 636 6.91 -5.70 37.06
C LYS A 636 8.15 -6.27 36.36
N PRO A 637 9.21 -6.65 37.10
CA PRO A 637 10.46 -7.17 36.55
C PRO A 637 10.29 -8.37 35.61
N VAL A 638 11.00 -8.32 34.49
CA VAL A 638 11.12 -9.43 33.52
C VAL A 638 12.60 -9.64 33.25
N ILE A 639 13.08 -10.86 33.49
CA ILE A 639 14.46 -11.28 33.30
C ILE A 639 14.54 -12.16 32.06
N ALA A 640 15.35 -11.77 31.06
CA ALA A 640 15.70 -12.65 29.96
C ALA A 640 16.87 -13.57 30.37
N ALA A 641 16.62 -14.86 30.49
CA ALA A 641 17.64 -15.89 30.65
C ALA A 641 18.02 -16.42 29.26
N VAL A 642 19.04 -15.80 28.65
CA VAL A 642 19.46 -16.08 27.28
C VAL A 642 20.36 -17.32 27.25
N ASN A 643 19.75 -18.48 27.03
CA ASN A 643 20.36 -19.82 27.05
C ASN A 643 21.06 -20.25 25.75
N GLY A 644 21.28 -19.34 24.81
CA GLY A 644 21.85 -19.64 23.50
C GLY A 644 21.81 -18.41 22.58
N PHE A 645 21.58 -18.59 21.28
CA PHE A 645 21.43 -17.43 20.38
C PHE A 645 20.14 -16.64 20.66
N ALA A 646 20.26 -15.31 20.73
CA ALA A 646 19.18 -14.34 20.68
C ALA A 646 19.34 -13.51 19.39
N LEU A 647 18.62 -13.88 18.33
CA LEU A 647 18.79 -13.30 17.00
C LEU A 647 17.52 -12.65 16.48
N GLY A 648 17.68 -11.52 15.80
CA GLY A 648 16.60 -10.72 15.25
C GLY A 648 15.56 -10.39 16.31
N GLY A 649 14.30 -10.74 16.07
CA GLY A 649 13.22 -10.68 17.07
C GLY A 649 13.58 -11.27 18.45
N GLY A 650 14.41 -12.31 18.53
CA GLY A 650 14.88 -12.85 19.81
C GLY A 650 15.81 -11.91 20.58
N CYS A 651 16.66 -11.17 19.87
CA CYS A 651 17.47 -10.10 20.46
C CYS A 651 16.58 -8.92 20.90
N GLU A 652 15.54 -8.62 20.12
CA GLU A 652 14.59 -7.54 20.42
C GLU A 652 13.75 -7.86 21.67
N ILE A 653 13.35 -9.12 21.86
CA ILE A 653 12.70 -9.59 23.10
C ILE A 653 13.64 -9.43 24.30
N ALA A 654 14.89 -9.86 24.17
CA ALA A 654 15.87 -9.75 25.25
C ALA A 654 16.08 -8.28 25.65
N MET A 655 16.22 -7.37 24.67
CA MET A 655 16.34 -5.92 24.91
C MET A 655 15.08 -5.26 25.47
N ALA A 656 13.91 -5.88 25.32
CA ALA A 656 12.67 -5.40 25.93
C ALA A 656 12.54 -5.82 27.40
N CYS A 657 13.33 -6.80 27.88
CA CYS A 657 13.33 -7.22 29.28
C CYS A 657 14.17 -6.25 30.15
N HIS A 658 13.87 -6.21 31.45
CA HIS A 658 14.56 -5.32 32.39
C HIS A 658 16.00 -5.76 32.68
N ILE A 659 16.24 -7.07 32.75
CA ILE A 659 17.55 -7.64 33.07
C ILE A 659 17.83 -8.75 32.07
N ILE A 660 19.05 -8.77 31.53
CA ILE A 660 19.52 -9.86 30.67
C ILE A 660 20.61 -10.64 31.42
N VAL A 661 20.34 -11.91 31.66
CA VAL A 661 21.31 -12.90 32.12
C VAL A 661 21.63 -13.79 30.92
N ALA A 662 22.89 -13.84 30.51
CA ALA A 662 23.30 -14.61 29.34
C ALA A 662 24.17 -15.79 29.74
N ASP A 663 23.95 -16.93 29.11
CA ASP A 663 24.92 -18.02 29.12
C ASP A 663 26.25 -17.55 28.50
N GLU A 664 27.40 -18.03 28.99
CA GLU A 664 28.71 -17.62 28.44
C GLU A 664 28.88 -17.97 26.95
N GLU A 665 28.16 -19.00 26.47
CA GLU A 665 28.13 -19.40 25.06
C GLU A 665 27.05 -18.69 24.22
N ALA A 666 26.25 -17.79 24.83
CA ALA A 666 25.21 -17.05 24.14
C ALA A 666 25.76 -16.04 23.13
N SER A 667 24.92 -15.68 22.15
CA SER A 667 25.25 -14.66 21.14
C SER A 667 24.04 -13.81 20.78
N PHE A 668 24.29 -12.55 20.42
CA PHE A 668 23.27 -11.54 20.13
C PHE A 668 23.48 -10.95 18.73
N GLY A 669 22.40 -10.63 18.01
CA GLY A 669 22.52 -9.95 16.71
C GLY A 669 21.19 -9.66 16.02
N LEU A 670 21.22 -8.74 15.04
CA LEU A 670 20.07 -8.32 14.23
C LEU A 670 20.33 -8.64 12.74
N PRO A 671 20.17 -9.90 12.30
CA PRO A 671 20.57 -10.34 10.96
C PRO A 671 19.56 -9.99 9.84
N GLU A 672 18.50 -9.25 10.12
CA GLU A 672 17.37 -8.99 9.21
C GLU A 672 17.78 -8.43 7.84
N VAL A 673 18.81 -7.57 7.82
CA VAL A 673 19.34 -6.98 6.56
C VAL A 673 19.87 -8.05 5.59
N LYS A 674 20.24 -9.24 6.08
CA LYS A 674 20.70 -10.36 5.24
C LYS A 674 19.58 -11.08 4.52
N VAL A 675 18.32 -10.81 4.87
CA VAL A 675 17.13 -11.43 4.29
C VAL A 675 16.13 -10.39 3.77
N GLY A 676 16.57 -9.14 3.57
CA GLY A 676 15.71 -8.06 3.04
C GLY A 676 14.70 -7.51 4.04
N LEU A 677 14.91 -7.71 5.34
CA LEU A 677 14.06 -7.22 6.42
C LEU A 677 14.79 -6.18 7.29
N ALA A 678 14.09 -5.61 8.27
CA ALA A 678 14.66 -4.75 9.31
C ALA A 678 14.18 -5.18 10.70
N ALA A 679 15.00 -4.94 11.74
CA ALA A 679 14.70 -5.22 13.15
C ALA A 679 13.65 -4.23 13.72
N ALA A 680 12.42 -4.34 13.22
CA ALA A 680 11.33 -3.40 13.44
C ALA A 680 10.52 -3.68 14.72
N ALA A 681 10.79 -4.76 15.46
CA ALA A 681 10.22 -5.00 16.79
C ALA A 681 11.00 -4.25 17.89
N GLY A 682 11.55 -3.08 17.56
CA GLY A 682 12.27 -2.20 18.47
C GLY A 682 13.79 -2.32 18.43
N GLY A 683 14.39 -3.22 17.67
CA GLY A 683 15.84 -3.37 17.55
C GLY A 683 16.54 -2.13 16.99
N LEU A 684 15.92 -1.47 16.02
CA LEU A 684 16.40 -0.18 15.48
C LEU A 684 16.30 0.99 16.47
N VAL A 685 15.56 0.82 17.57
CA VAL A 685 15.28 1.88 18.56
C VAL A 685 16.03 1.62 19.87
N ARG A 686 15.93 0.41 20.43
CA ARG A 686 16.52 0.03 21.71
C ARG A 686 18.02 -0.17 21.61
N LEU A 687 18.54 -0.85 20.59
CA LEU A 687 19.98 -1.12 20.50
C LEU A 687 20.83 0.17 20.50
N PRO A 688 20.51 1.22 19.70
CA PRO A 688 21.25 2.48 19.74
C PRO A 688 21.18 3.24 21.06
N ARG A 689 20.18 2.95 21.92
CA ARG A 689 20.03 3.53 23.26
C ARG A 689 20.79 2.73 24.33
N LEU A 690 21.03 1.43 24.10
CA LEU A 690 21.61 0.52 25.09
C LEU A 690 23.13 0.32 24.94
N VAL A 691 23.70 0.44 23.73
CA VAL A 691 25.13 0.16 23.49
C VAL A 691 25.82 1.31 22.74
N PRO A 692 27.18 1.34 22.69
CA PRO A 692 27.90 2.39 21.97
C PRO A 692 27.44 2.54 20.50
N PRO A 693 27.24 3.77 19.99
CA PRO A 693 26.65 3.99 18.66
C PRO A 693 27.39 3.29 17.50
N ALA A 694 28.72 3.15 17.59
CA ALA A 694 29.51 2.46 16.58
C ALA A 694 29.18 0.96 16.52
N LEU A 695 29.01 0.31 17.68
CA LEU A 695 28.64 -1.10 17.75
C LEU A 695 27.21 -1.32 17.27
N ALA A 696 26.27 -0.46 17.68
CA ALA A 696 24.88 -0.54 17.22
C ALA A 696 24.78 -0.45 15.70
N ARG A 697 25.47 0.51 15.07
CA ARG A 697 25.51 0.66 13.61
C ARG A 697 26.13 -0.54 12.91
N ASP A 698 27.23 -1.09 13.44
CA ASP A 698 27.85 -2.30 12.90
C ASP A 698 26.87 -3.48 12.92
N MET A 699 26.24 -3.75 14.07
CA MET A 699 25.26 -4.82 14.20
C MET A 699 24.04 -4.63 13.28
N ILE A 700 23.47 -3.44 13.23
CA ILE A 700 22.26 -3.14 12.43
C ILE A 700 22.54 -3.22 10.92
N LEU A 701 23.65 -2.62 10.45
CA LEU A 701 23.92 -2.49 9.02
C LEU A 701 24.56 -3.76 8.42
N THR A 702 25.29 -4.54 9.23
CA THR A 702 25.99 -5.74 8.74
C THR A 702 25.33 -7.04 9.17
N GLY A 703 24.39 -6.99 10.11
CA GLY A 703 23.84 -8.17 10.77
C GLY A 703 24.90 -9.00 11.52
N ARG A 704 25.94 -8.34 12.05
CA ARG A 704 26.99 -8.95 12.86
C ARG A 704 26.41 -9.50 14.16
N ARG A 705 26.95 -10.65 14.59
CA ARG A 705 26.70 -11.23 15.91
C ARG A 705 27.82 -10.87 16.87
N ILE A 706 27.47 -10.69 18.14
CA ILE A 706 28.41 -10.48 19.23
C ILE A 706 28.26 -11.57 20.28
N SER A 707 29.35 -11.89 20.97
CA SER A 707 29.36 -12.85 22.09
C SER A 707 28.71 -12.28 23.35
N ALA A 708 28.36 -13.14 24.32
CA ALA A 708 27.90 -12.71 25.65
C ALA A 708 28.92 -11.79 26.35
N GLY A 709 30.23 -12.06 26.20
CA GLY A 709 31.30 -11.22 26.74
C GLY A 709 31.35 -9.83 26.12
N GLU A 710 31.26 -9.73 24.80
CA GLU A 710 31.17 -8.43 24.10
C GLU A 710 29.89 -7.68 24.48
N ALA A 711 28.76 -8.39 24.58
CA ALA A 711 27.48 -7.81 24.98
C ALA A 711 27.50 -7.26 26.41
N ALA A 712 28.13 -7.97 27.36
CA ALA A 712 28.31 -7.48 28.73
C ALA A 712 29.26 -6.27 28.78
N ALA A 713 30.37 -6.30 28.04
CA ALA A 713 31.30 -5.17 27.95
C ALA A 713 30.65 -3.91 27.35
N ALA A 714 29.67 -4.09 26.48
CA ALA A 714 28.91 -3.00 25.87
C ALA A 714 27.72 -2.50 26.71
N GLY A 715 27.41 -3.14 27.86
CA GLY A 715 26.29 -2.79 28.73
C GLY A 715 24.95 -3.43 28.36
N LEU A 716 24.91 -4.30 27.35
CA LEU A 716 23.68 -5.00 26.92
C LEU A 716 23.31 -6.12 27.88
N VAL A 717 24.29 -6.90 28.36
CA VAL A 717 24.08 -8.04 29.28
C VAL A 717 24.48 -7.65 30.70
N SER A 718 23.58 -7.89 31.66
CA SER A 718 23.79 -7.51 33.07
C SER A 718 24.64 -8.54 33.82
N ARG A 719 24.45 -9.84 33.55
CA ARG A 719 25.20 -10.94 34.21
C ARG A 719 25.49 -12.07 33.22
N ILE A 720 26.70 -12.62 33.29
CA ILE A 720 27.08 -13.83 32.54
C ILE A 720 27.00 -15.03 33.49
N ALA A 721 26.35 -16.09 33.04
CA ALA A 721 26.27 -17.37 33.72
C ALA A 721 27.29 -18.37 33.15
N PRO A 722 27.83 -19.28 33.96
CA PRO A 722 28.58 -20.43 33.44
C PRO A 722 27.75 -21.23 32.44
N ALA A 723 28.41 -21.92 31.50
CA ALA A 723 27.73 -22.68 30.46
C ALA A 723 26.68 -23.66 31.02
N GLY A 724 25.46 -23.58 30.49
CA GLY A 724 24.31 -24.38 30.88
C GLY A 724 23.67 -23.97 32.21
N LYS A 725 24.11 -22.88 32.84
CA LYS A 725 23.64 -22.42 34.17
C LYS A 725 22.86 -21.12 34.15
N VAL A 726 22.45 -20.64 32.98
CA VAL A 726 21.73 -19.37 32.85
C VAL A 726 20.42 -19.31 33.64
N LEU A 727 19.61 -20.38 33.65
CA LEU A 727 18.33 -20.39 34.36
C LEU A 727 18.52 -20.43 35.87
N GLU A 728 19.53 -21.15 36.36
CA GLU A 728 19.93 -21.15 37.77
C GLU A 728 20.38 -19.75 38.20
N THR A 729 21.20 -19.10 37.37
CA THR A 729 21.68 -17.74 37.62
C THR A 729 20.52 -16.72 37.61
N ALA A 730 19.60 -16.84 36.65
CA ALA A 730 18.42 -15.98 36.55
C ALA A 730 17.46 -16.16 37.75
N ARG A 731 17.30 -17.39 38.26
CA ARG A 731 16.58 -17.65 39.51
C ARG A 731 17.23 -16.95 40.70
N GLY A 732 18.56 -16.98 40.80
CA GLY A 732 19.28 -16.23 41.83
C GLY A 732 19.03 -14.72 41.75
N VAL A 733 18.99 -14.15 40.54
CA VAL A 733 18.59 -12.74 40.34
C VAL A 733 17.14 -12.50 40.77
N ALA A 734 16.23 -13.40 40.43
CA ALA A 734 14.83 -13.28 40.85
C ALA A 734 14.69 -13.35 42.38
N GLU A 735 15.45 -14.23 43.05
CA GLU A 735 15.49 -14.32 44.52
C GLU A 735 15.95 -13.00 45.16
N GLU A 736 16.96 -12.33 44.60
CA GLU A 736 17.40 -11.00 45.07
C GLU A 736 16.26 -9.96 44.97
N ILE A 737 15.50 -9.98 43.87
CA ILE A 737 14.39 -9.05 43.66
C ILE A 737 13.21 -9.39 44.59
N LEU A 738 12.89 -10.66 44.76
CA LEU A 738 11.82 -11.14 45.64
C LEU A 738 12.09 -10.87 47.12
N ALA A 739 13.35 -10.71 47.50
CA ALA A 739 13.74 -10.26 48.83
C ALA A 739 13.49 -8.75 49.07
N ALA A 740 13.26 -7.97 48.02
CA ALA A 740 12.97 -6.53 48.08
C ALA A 740 11.46 -6.23 48.12
N SER A 741 11.10 -5.01 48.51
CA SER A 741 9.71 -4.57 48.49
C SER A 741 9.18 -4.52 47.05
N PRO A 742 8.12 -5.28 46.71
CA PRO A 742 7.53 -5.25 45.37
C PRO A 742 6.96 -3.87 45.03
N THR A 743 6.39 -3.12 45.98
CA THR A 743 5.93 -1.74 45.71
C THR A 743 7.10 -0.80 45.40
N SER A 744 8.24 -0.94 46.10
CA SER A 744 9.45 -0.15 45.83
C SER A 744 10.06 -0.49 44.47
N VAL A 745 10.08 -1.77 44.08
CA VAL A 745 10.56 -2.22 42.77
C VAL A 745 9.68 -1.66 41.66
N ARG A 746 8.35 -1.79 41.77
CA ARG A 746 7.38 -1.24 40.80
C ARG A 746 7.49 0.28 40.68
N ALA A 747 7.60 0.99 41.81
CA ALA A 747 7.78 2.43 41.84
C ALA A 747 9.11 2.87 41.20
N SER A 748 10.18 2.09 41.39
CA SER A 748 11.48 2.34 40.75
C SER A 748 11.38 2.21 39.23
N ILE A 749 10.71 1.16 38.73
CA ILE A 749 10.46 0.97 37.29
C ILE A 749 9.67 2.16 36.73
N ALA A 750 8.52 2.48 37.32
CA ALA A 750 7.67 3.55 36.84
C ALA A 750 8.38 4.93 36.87
N THR A 751 9.21 5.18 37.87
CA THR A 751 10.00 6.43 37.94
C THR A 751 11.06 6.48 36.85
N MET A 752 11.76 5.38 36.57
CA MET A 752 12.72 5.30 35.46
C MET A 752 12.02 5.58 34.12
N GLU A 753 10.91 4.89 33.84
CA GLU A 753 10.13 5.06 32.61
C GLU A 753 9.62 6.51 32.42
N GLN A 754 9.07 7.13 33.47
CA GLN A 754 8.59 8.52 33.40
C GLN A 754 9.73 9.53 33.19
N SER A 755 10.93 9.21 33.67
CA SER A 755 12.10 10.10 33.57
C SER A 755 12.79 10.07 32.21
N ASP A 756 12.62 8.99 31.42
CA ASP A 756 13.31 8.79 30.14
C ASP A 756 13.02 9.88 29.09
N ALA A 757 11.88 10.57 29.20
CA ALA A 757 11.51 11.68 28.32
C ALA A 757 12.18 13.01 28.69
N ILE A 758 12.79 13.11 29.88
CA ILE A 758 13.36 14.35 30.42
C ILE A 758 14.88 14.31 30.27
N THR A 759 15.41 15.14 29.37
CA THR A 759 16.84 15.12 29.05
C THR A 759 17.72 15.66 30.18
N ASP A 760 17.25 16.67 30.93
CA ASP A 760 18.02 17.23 32.05
C ASP A 760 17.85 16.37 33.31
N THR A 761 18.96 15.92 33.88
CA THR A 761 18.96 15.04 35.05
C THR A 761 18.36 15.70 36.29
N VAL A 762 18.57 16.99 36.51
CA VAL A 762 18.06 17.69 37.70
C VAL A 762 16.56 17.94 37.55
N GLU A 763 16.10 18.27 36.35
CA GLU A 763 14.68 18.35 36.00
C GLU A 763 14.00 16.99 36.19
N ALA A 764 14.59 15.91 35.69
CA ALA A 764 14.07 14.55 35.84
C ALA A 764 13.91 14.15 37.33
N VAL A 765 14.89 14.50 38.18
CA VAL A 765 14.82 14.26 39.63
C VAL A 765 13.75 15.13 40.32
N ARG A 766 13.50 16.34 39.83
CA ARG A 766 12.51 17.28 40.40
C ARG A 766 11.12 17.12 39.82
N ALA A 767 10.95 16.33 38.77
CA ALA A 767 9.68 16.08 38.13
C ALA A 767 8.69 15.53 39.17
N SER A 768 7.55 16.20 39.31
CA SER A 768 6.50 15.75 40.22
C SER A 768 5.92 14.45 39.69
N THR A 769 6.01 13.38 40.47
CA THR A 769 5.41 12.08 40.15
C THR A 769 4.54 11.59 41.30
N SER A 770 3.30 11.22 40.98
CA SER A 770 2.40 10.59 41.95
C SER A 770 2.89 9.21 42.40
N VAL A 771 3.82 8.59 41.67
CA VAL A 771 4.38 7.26 41.97
C VAL A 771 5.09 7.26 43.33
N LEU A 772 5.93 8.26 43.58
CA LEU A 772 6.68 8.35 44.84
C LEU A 772 5.79 8.76 46.02
N ASP A 773 4.78 9.61 45.77
CA ASP A 773 3.78 9.95 46.78
C ASP A 773 3.00 8.71 47.22
N SER A 774 2.60 7.84 46.28
CA SER A 774 1.96 6.55 46.59
C SER A 774 2.89 5.58 47.31
N LEU A 775 4.19 5.56 46.98
CA LEU A 775 5.17 4.71 47.65
C LEU A 775 5.32 5.07 49.14
N ILE A 776 5.40 6.36 49.48
CA ILE A 776 5.63 6.81 50.86
C ILE A 776 4.53 6.33 51.82
N ILE A 777 3.31 6.18 51.32
CA ILE A 777 2.15 5.76 52.11
C ILE A 777 1.85 4.24 52.01
N SER A 778 2.68 3.47 51.32
CA SER A 778 2.46 2.02 51.14
C SER A 778 2.70 1.24 52.44
N GLY A 779 2.02 0.09 52.57
CA GLY A 779 2.22 -0.83 53.68
C GLY A 779 3.64 -1.41 53.72
N ASP A 780 4.20 -1.69 52.55
CA ASP A 780 5.61 -2.11 52.42
C ASP A 780 6.60 -1.04 52.92
N THR A 781 6.38 0.26 52.67
CA THR A 781 7.30 1.32 53.19
C THR A 781 7.31 1.31 54.71
N LEU A 782 6.14 1.22 55.33
CA LEU A 782 6.02 1.10 56.79
C LEU A 782 6.72 -0.18 57.30
N GLU A 783 6.47 -1.31 56.66
CA GLU A 783 7.05 -2.60 57.00
C GLU A 783 8.58 -2.59 56.89
N GLY A 784 9.13 -2.03 55.82
CA GLY A 784 10.57 -1.94 55.58
C GLY A 784 11.28 -1.12 56.67
N ILE A 785 10.71 0.04 57.03
CA ILE A 785 11.22 0.88 58.13
C ILE A 785 11.16 0.10 59.45
N MET A 786 10.01 -0.53 59.74
CA MET A 786 9.80 -1.27 60.99
C MET A 786 10.73 -2.49 61.11
N ALA A 787 10.87 -3.29 60.06
CA ALA A 787 11.75 -4.46 60.02
C ALA A 787 13.22 -4.07 60.19
N PHE A 788 13.66 -2.98 59.55
CA PHE A 788 15.01 -2.44 59.71
C PHE A 788 15.28 -2.01 61.15
N VAL A 789 14.37 -1.25 61.76
CA VAL A 789 14.47 -0.81 63.17
C VAL A 789 14.50 -2.00 64.13
N MET A 790 13.69 -3.04 63.86
CA MET A 790 13.60 -4.26 64.69
C MET A 790 14.69 -5.30 64.37
N LYS A 791 15.53 -5.10 63.35
CA LYS A 791 16.55 -6.05 62.87
C LYS A 791 15.98 -7.43 62.54
N ARG A 792 14.82 -7.47 61.89
CA ARG A 792 14.19 -8.69 61.37
C ARG A 792 14.08 -8.64 59.86
N THR A 793 13.88 -9.79 59.22
CA THR A 793 13.52 -9.85 57.80
C THR A 793 12.15 -9.20 57.60
N PRO A 794 11.99 -8.33 56.59
CA PRO A 794 10.69 -7.75 56.26
C PRO A 794 9.74 -8.79 55.65
N GLU A 795 8.44 -8.64 55.93
CA GLU A 795 7.36 -9.44 55.34
C GLU A 795 6.56 -8.60 54.33
N TRP A 796 6.96 -8.67 53.07
CA TRP A 796 6.35 -7.88 52.00
C TRP A 796 4.94 -8.35 51.65
N LYS A 797 4.04 -7.39 51.39
CA LYS A 797 2.64 -7.67 51.02
C LYS A 797 2.22 -7.08 49.69
N GLY A 798 3.06 -6.23 49.08
CA GLY A 798 2.77 -5.66 47.76
C GLY A 798 1.63 -4.65 47.76
N ARG A 799 1.38 -3.99 48.89
CA ARG A 799 0.33 -2.98 49.06
C ARG A 799 0.74 -1.91 50.05
#